data_AF-A0A9X4C0B4-F1
#
_entry.id   AF-A0A9X4C0B4-F1
#
_cell.length_a   1.000
_cell.length_b   1.000
_cell.length_c   1.000
_cell.angle_alpha   90.00
_cell.angle_beta   90.00
_cell.angle_gamma   90.00
#
_symmetry.space_group_name_H-M   'P 1'
#
loop_
_entity.id
_entity.type
_entity.pdbx_description
1 polymer ?
#
loop_
_entity_poly.entity_id
_entity_poly.type
_entity_poly.pdbx_seq_one_letter_code
_entity_poly.pdbx_strand_id
1 'polypeptide(L)'
;MGTKTPSRVTVSVDVHTPPRHTADGSTAHRQDGDSSNTHAPRPARPGVTPDTVDVDAIHHVPALTVGKIGTTTASIPPHTQTTLTLEQYRINATPTHVPLDANDLRLHKGRHYADLHGGGVTQVAVDADTGLYRATRSSERIASGPLLRRDPHTRVWHPLTDADTATFPLTEARLQPFRTELDFSGVEPGSDGLWHHDGKRYVVIAKGAYQALQDLEASTPGQPVLRIVKAADPVAADSTNIYHASRAGVSLAVTREAADTWVGVAVGLQGGMRRSAQARLTKDMLLERYHPISEAFQVMSQSHATYEQLWSKARELPDASDEKTRALIGLEVHLLKHIKLEADFVQSCVDNREWLIHLKTSGLYRQELHTFRKERVQSLNRLMVVMDLRVRPTIAALTFDSFRRSLTHLNKKLKLLDERQTVIDQILKDSRDSADEIIELNKTVPGHDQVNGNRLTLYLRLLSDNPEHPPEVGTQSLHAIKLLTADIDSIPEAEHPFALIYALDCLKEDKLHIASLATSSSPEKAGYIREILALIEPFEQRIESRLNQQYESWGGDTELPGLDQDIDFDFVPRQPATSETAAPPLPRKMFRTRQHGTYKVLIGETETAPDGNVTINVPDLFSPDAPPQRYEKRQGEWQPVRPAVAPASRPELIREANRLLEDVEVHLAEAKAKEARNEYPGEIIRYLGEHADHCSDQATALENSPGAAEDPVMTSLSRRLQAAGAALIRGGHTVQVRMYKNRQVLDIMRLNFLLDNAELTATRTVVRKPLGKGSKKSFLDVYSLQDRTGQAPLWEAHFHYDNEHSPALNFRVKGGHLKTLEQSRLGLESQRRDAGAGRPHLGIWRETFDGKTARKIFDLAAATPASPR
;
A
#
# COMPACT_ATOMS: atom_id res chain seq x y z
N MET A 1 12.89 35.19 57.74
CA MET A 1 13.86 34.87 56.66
C MET A 1 13.23 33.71 55.87
N GLY A 2 12.79 33.90 54.62
CA GLY A 2 13.60 33.74 53.40
C GLY A 2 13.73 32.23 53.08
N THR A 3 13.24 31.68 51.96
CA THR A 3 13.68 32.00 50.59
C THR A 3 12.65 31.74 49.45
N LYS A 4 12.52 32.75 48.57
CA LYS A 4 12.33 32.75 47.08
C LYS A 4 11.63 31.60 46.33
N THR A 5 10.66 32.01 45.51
CA THR A 5 10.15 31.37 44.27
C THR A 5 10.99 31.71 43.01
N PRO A 6 11.03 30.82 42.00
CA PRO A 6 11.26 31.17 40.58
C PRO A 6 9.95 30.96 39.76
N SER A 7 9.35 32.00 39.20
CA SER A 7 9.62 32.64 37.89
C SER A 7 8.97 31.91 36.68
N ARG A 8 7.85 32.49 36.21
CA ARG A 8 7.07 32.05 35.04
C ARG A 8 7.73 32.59 33.76
N VAL A 9 8.17 31.71 32.86
CA VAL A 9 8.63 32.08 31.52
C VAL A 9 7.61 31.63 30.49
N THR A 10 7.05 32.59 29.75
CA THR A 10 6.17 32.34 28.60
C THR A 10 7.04 32.19 27.36
N VAL A 11 7.02 31.03 26.71
CA VAL A 11 7.64 30.85 25.39
C VAL A 11 6.54 30.89 24.34
N SER A 12 6.58 31.91 23.48
CA SER A 12 5.80 31.94 22.25
C SER A 12 6.47 31.04 21.22
N VAL A 13 5.69 30.23 20.51
CA VAL A 13 6.15 29.47 19.34
C VAL A 13 5.24 29.82 18.18
N ASP A 14 5.81 30.48 17.17
CA ASP A 14 5.12 30.77 15.92
C ASP A 14 4.75 29.48 15.19
N VAL A 15 3.50 29.40 14.73
CA VAL A 15 3.01 28.34 13.85
C VAL A 15 2.78 28.94 12.47
N HIS A 16 3.65 28.62 11.51
CA HIS A 16 3.45 29.02 10.12
C HIS A 16 2.21 28.33 9.54
N THR A 17 1.22 29.14 9.17
CA THR A 17 0.03 28.71 8.43
C THR A 17 0.33 28.74 6.93
N PRO A 18 -0.04 27.73 6.12
CA PRO A 18 0.13 27.77 4.66
C PRO A 18 -0.75 28.84 4.00
N PRO A 19 -0.32 29.46 2.88
CA PRO A 19 -1.07 30.53 2.24
C PRO A 19 -2.33 30.01 1.52
N ARG A 20 -3.42 30.74 1.74
CA ARG A 20 -4.73 30.53 1.13
C ARG A 20 -4.75 31.22 -0.25
N HIS A 21 -4.77 30.45 -1.34
CA HIS A 21 -4.90 31.04 -2.68
C HIS A 21 -6.28 31.70 -2.86
N THR A 22 -6.26 32.97 -3.23
CA THR A 22 -7.44 33.78 -3.54
C THR A 22 -7.92 33.50 -4.96
N ALA A 23 -9.22 33.32 -5.12
CA ALA A 23 -9.87 33.42 -6.41
C ALA A 23 -10.03 34.90 -6.78
N ASP A 24 -9.72 35.25 -8.02
CA ASP A 24 -10.41 36.32 -8.74
C ASP A 24 -10.31 36.04 -10.25
N GLY A 25 -11.39 36.31 -10.98
CA GLY A 25 -11.52 35.93 -12.39
C GLY A 25 -11.51 37.15 -13.32
N SER A 26 -11.17 36.93 -14.59
CA SER A 26 -11.64 37.78 -15.69
C SER A 26 -11.68 37.00 -17.00
N THR A 27 -12.47 37.49 -17.96
CA THR A 27 -13.08 36.72 -19.04
C THR A 27 -12.41 36.83 -20.41
N ALA A 28 -12.44 35.70 -21.13
CA ALA A 28 -12.64 35.56 -22.59
C ALA A 28 -11.68 36.23 -23.60
N HIS A 29 -11.09 35.39 -24.48
CA HIS A 29 -11.47 35.42 -25.89
C HIS A 29 -11.24 34.08 -26.62
N ARG A 30 -12.07 33.82 -27.65
CA ARG A 30 -12.01 32.64 -28.53
C ARG A 30 -10.87 32.73 -29.55
N GLN A 31 -10.33 31.58 -29.99
CA GLN A 31 -10.45 31.19 -31.41
C GLN A 31 -10.18 29.70 -31.68
N ASP A 32 -10.77 29.24 -32.78
CA ASP A 32 -10.89 27.85 -33.24
C ASP A 32 -9.58 27.29 -33.85
N GLY A 33 -9.46 25.96 -33.99
CA GLY A 33 -8.31 25.32 -34.64
C GLY A 33 -8.39 23.79 -34.63
N ASP A 34 -8.94 23.21 -35.69
CA ASP A 34 -9.37 21.82 -35.75
C ASP A 34 -8.27 20.84 -36.26
N SER A 35 -8.37 19.58 -35.83
CA SER A 35 -8.05 18.34 -36.56
C SER A 35 -6.64 18.02 -37.11
N SER A 36 -6.09 16.92 -36.57
CA SER A 36 -5.82 15.63 -37.27
C SER A 36 -4.38 15.10 -37.49
N ASN A 37 -4.18 13.89 -36.93
CA ASN A 37 -3.62 12.66 -37.52
C ASN A 37 -2.15 12.49 -37.97
N THR A 38 -1.38 11.90 -37.03
CA THR A 38 -0.75 10.55 -37.09
C THR A 38 0.17 10.06 -38.24
N HIS A 39 1.22 9.37 -37.76
CA HIS A 39 1.85 8.13 -38.26
C HIS A 39 3.11 8.17 -39.19
N ALA A 40 4.11 7.41 -38.75
CA ALA A 40 5.24 6.84 -39.51
C ALA A 40 4.98 5.28 -39.65
N PRO A 41 5.90 4.37 -40.05
CA PRO A 41 7.31 4.51 -40.49
C PRO A 41 7.85 3.56 -41.63
N ARG A 42 9.05 3.90 -42.18
CA ARG A 42 10.13 2.98 -42.72
C ARG A 42 9.84 2.02 -43.93
N PRO A 43 10.83 1.26 -44.47
CA PRO A 43 12.29 1.46 -44.73
C PRO A 43 12.67 1.24 -46.24
N ALA A 44 13.89 1.48 -46.78
CA ALA A 44 15.04 0.54 -46.84
C ALA A 44 16.24 1.08 -47.70
N ARG A 45 17.37 0.33 -47.77
CA ARG A 45 18.72 0.62 -48.36
C ARG A 45 18.98 -0.32 -49.59
N PRO A 46 20.19 -0.47 -50.23
CA PRO A 46 21.46 0.32 -50.32
C PRO A 46 22.10 0.42 -51.76
N GLY A 47 23.28 1.08 -51.94
CA GLY A 47 24.24 0.68 -53.01
C GLY A 47 25.29 1.67 -53.59
N VAL A 48 26.57 1.55 -53.16
CA VAL A 48 27.85 1.65 -53.94
C VAL A 48 28.37 3.01 -54.51
N THR A 49 29.68 3.23 -54.32
CA THR A 49 30.62 4.33 -54.74
C THR A 49 31.56 3.87 -55.90
N PRO A 50 32.57 4.59 -56.47
CA PRO A 50 33.25 5.83 -56.02
C PRO A 50 33.71 6.91 -57.07
N ASP A 51 34.23 8.02 -56.53
CA ASP A 51 35.26 8.99 -56.98
C ASP A 51 35.31 9.62 -58.39
N THR A 52 35.15 10.95 -58.48
CA THR A 52 36.30 11.90 -58.66
C THR A 52 35.93 13.41 -58.50
N VAL A 53 36.93 14.18 -58.07
CA VAL A 53 37.16 15.65 -57.88
C VAL A 53 36.52 16.60 -58.94
N ASP A 54 36.31 17.94 -58.79
CA ASP A 54 36.88 18.99 -57.91
C ASP A 54 36.09 20.36 -57.97
N VAL A 55 36.54 21.34 -57.16
CA VAL A 55 36.36 22.83 -57.19
C VAL A 55 34.95 23.45 -57.25
N ASP A 56 34.43 23.88 -56.09
CA ASP A 56 34.18 25.32 -55.80
C ASP A 56 33.62 25.55 -54.37
N ALA A 57 34.41 26.19 -53.48
CA ALA A 57 33.94 26.95 -52.30
C ALA A 57 35.12 27.55 -51.49
N ILE A 58 35.42 28.84 -51.64
CA ILE A 58 36.24 29.62 -50.69
C ILE A 58 35.55 30.94 -50.31
N HIS A 59 35.69 31.30 -49.03
CA HIS A 59 35.12 32.45 -48.32
C HIS A 59 35.63 33.84 -48.76
N HIS A 60 34.95 34.91 -48.30
CA HIS A 60 35.60 36.11 -47.73
C HIS A 60 34.69 36.87 -46.72
N VAL A 61 35.25 37.86 -46.01
CA VAL A 61 34.85 38.35 -44.65
C VAL A 61 34.43 39.84 -44.64
N PRO A 62 33.54 40.27 -43.71
CA PRO A 62 33.80 41.41 -42.78
C PRO A 62 33.24 41.16 -41.34
N ALA A 63 33.50 41.91 -40.25
CA ALA A 63 34.54 42.88 -39.81
C ALA A 63 34.48 43.05 -38.25
N LEU A 64 35.16 44.03 -37.63
CA LEU A 64 35.16 44.29 -36.17
C LEU A 64 34.07 45.28 -35.68
N THR A 65 33.67 45.18 -34.40
CA THR A 65 33.21 46.32 -33.57
C THR A 65 33.53 46.07 -32.08
N VAL A 66 33.80 47.14 -31.30
CA VAL A 66 34.27 47.10 -29.89
C VAL A 66 33.16 47.54 -28.91
N GLY A 67 33.07 46.89 -27.75
CA GLY A 67 32.21 47.29 -26.62
C GLY A 67 33.01 47.53 -25.33
N LYS A 68 32.59 48.50 -24.50
CA LYS A 68 33.34 49.01 -23.33
C LYS A 68 32.73 48.53 -21.99
N ILE A 69 33.56 48.47 -20.94
CA ILE A 69 33.28 47.82 -19.64
C ILE A 69 32.31 48.63 -18.74
N GLY A 70 31.46 47.94 -17.96
CA GLY A 70 30.65 48.53 -16.89
C GLY A 70 29.95 47.51 -15.97
N THR A 71 30.67 46.99 -14.97
CA THR A 71 30.22 46.37 -13.68
C THR A 71 28.82 45.74 -13.56
N THR A 72 28.75 44.45 -13.21
CA THR A 72 28.21 43.93 -11.93
C THR A 72 28.71 42.50 -11.69
N THR A 73 28.92 42.12 -10.42
CA THR A 73 29.50 40.85 -9.97
C THR A 73 28.63 39.64 -10.29
N ALA A 74 29.20 38.61 -10.93
CA ALA A 74 28.61 37.29 -11.05
C ALA A 74 29.67 36.21 -10.82
N SER A 75 29.37 35.25 -9.94
CA SER A 75 30.28 34.15 -9.59
C SER A 75 30.52 33.23 -10.78
N ILE A 76 31.78 33.07 -11.17
CA ILE A 76 32.20 32.10 -12.19
C ILE A 76 32.25 30.72 -11.53
N PRO A 77 31.59 29.67 -12.08
CA PRO A 77 31.73 28.30 -11.59
C PRO A 77 33.18 27.83 -11.69
N PRO A 78 33.67 26.94 -10.81
CA PRO A 78 35.04 26.44 -10.91
C PRO A 78 35.25 25.77 -12.27
N HIS A 79 36.14 26.33 -13.08
CA HIS A 79 36.55 25.72 -14.33
C HIS A 79 37.14 24.34 -14.03
N THR A 80 36.48 23.28 -14.47
CA THR A 80 37.08 21.95 -14.59
C THR A 80 38.20 22.05 -15.62
N GLN A 81 39.41 22.35 -15.17
CA GLN A 81 40.61 22.14 -15.97
C GLN A 81 40.72 20.64 -16.24
N THR A 82 40.37 20.24 -17.45
CA THR A 82 40.63 18.89 -17.95
C THR A 82 42.13 18.67 -17.89
N THR A 83 42.60 17.86 -16.93
CA THR A 83 44.02 17.50 -16.83
C THR A 83 44.41 16.67 -18.04
N LEU A 84 44.98 17.35 -19.04
CA LEU A 84 45.52 16.77 -20.26
C LEU A 84 46.63 15.77 -19.89
N THR A 85 46.58 14.57 -20.48
CA THR A 85 47.51 13.47 -20.12
C THR A 85 48.92 13.73 -20.67
N LEU A 86 49.96 13.17 -20.05
CA LEU A 86 51.35 13.39 -20.48
C LEU A 86 51.60 13.03 -21.96
N GLU A 87 50.91 12.02 -22.48
CA GLU A 87 50.98 11.65 -23.91
C GLU A 87 50.65 12.82 -24.85
N GLN A 88 49.74 13.72 -24.43
CA GLN A 88 49.32 14.88 -25.21
C GLN A 88 50.36 16.02 -25.21
N TYR A 89 51.45 15.88 -24.44
CA TYR A 89 52.63 16.76 -24.43
C TYR A 89 53.89 16.06 -24.97
N ARG A 90 53.79 14.79 -25.39
CA ARG A 90 54.91 14.01 -25.92
C ARG A 90 55.21 14.42 -27.36
N ILE A 91 56.48 14.68 -27.63
CA ILE A 91 57.02 15.07 -28.94
C ILE A 91 57.88 13.91 -29.43
N ASN A 92 57.49 13.33 -30.57
CA ASN A 92 58.20 12.19 -31.17
C ASN A 92 59.38 12.64 -32.09
N ALA A 93 59.45 13.92 -32.46
CA ALA A 93 60.55 14.50 -33.22
C ALA A 93 61.72 14.88 -32.28
N THR A 94 62.79 14.08 -32.30
CA THR A 94 63.88 14.15 -31.32
C THR A 94 65.02 15.08 -31.75
N PRO A 95 65.46 16.03 -30.90
CA PRO A 95 66.78 16.64 -31.00
C PRO A 95 67.79 15.83 -30.18
N THR A 96 67.95 14.54 -30.49
CA THR A 96 68.76 13.57 -29.71
C THR A 96 70.25 13.95 -29.59
N HIS A 97 70.74 14.81 -30.48
CA HIS A 97 72.11 15.32 -30.50
C HIS A 97 72.36 16.53 -29.58
N VAL A 98 71.34 17.08 -28.91
CA VAL A 98 71.53 18.15 -27.91
C VAL A 98 71.94 17.51 -26.58
N PRO A 99 73.14 17.83 -26.02
CA PRO A 99 73.56 17.29 -24.72
C PRO A 99 72.66 17.78 -23.58
N LEU A 100 72.64 17.00 -22.50
CA LEU A 100 71.92 17.33 -21.27
C LEU A 100 72.66 18.42 -20.47
N ASP A 101 71.91 19.31 -19.85
CA ASP A 101 72.41 20.30 -18.90
C ASP A 101 72.60 19.72 -17.48
N ALA A 102 72.98 20.56 -16.52
CA ALA A 102 73.20 20.16 -15.13
C ALA A 102 71.94 19.65 -14.40
N ASN A 103 70.74 19.81 -14.98
CA ASN A 103 69.47 19.31 -14.45
C ASN A 103 68.97 18.06 -15.19
N ASP A 104 69.80 17.48 -16.08
CA ASP A 104 69.42 16.44 -17.05
C ASP A 104 68.23 16.86 -17.94
N LEU A 105 68.27 18.09 -18.47
CA LEU A 105 67.34 18.61 -19.48
C LEU A 105 68.08 19.01 -20.77
N ARG A 106 67.40 18.95 -21.92
CA ARG A 106 67.93 19.39 -23.21
C ARG A 106 67.53 20.84 -23.48
N LEU A 107 68.49 21.74 -23.63
CA LEU A 107 68.23 23.14 -24.03
C LEU A 107 68.25 23.28 -25.56
N HIS A 108 67.08 23.38 -26.19
CA HIS A 108 66.96 23.58 -27.64
C HIS A 108 66.17 24.86 -27.96
N LYS A 109 66.75 25.76 -28.76
CA LYS A 109 66.15 27.05 -29.15
C LYS A 109 65.60 27.86 -27.95
N GLY A 110 66.36 27.89 -26.84
CA GLY A 110 66.00 28.63 -25.62
C GLY A 110 64.88 27.99 -24.77
N ARG A 111 64.52 26.73 -25.03
CA ARG A 111 63.47 25.98 -24.31
C ARG A 111 64.05 24.68 -23.75
N HIS A 112 63.63 24.30 -22.54
CA HIS A 112 64.04 23.05 -21.90
C HIS A 112 63.12 21.91 -22.31
N TYR A 113 63.70 20.74 -22.53
CA TYR A 113 63.00 19.50 -22.85
C TYR A 113 63.46 18.36 -21.93
N ALA A 114 62.51 17.55 -21.47
CA ALA A 114 62.74 16.40 -20.62
C ALA A 114 62.58 15.09 -21.42
N ASP A 115 63.51 14.15 -21.25
CA ASP A 115 63.44 12.81 -21.83
C ASP A 115 62.50 11.93 -20.99
N LEU A 116 61.48 11.31 -21.61
CA LEU A 116 60.41 10.62 -20.88
C LEU A 116 60.68 9.11 -20.72
N HIS A 117 60.25 8.55 -19.59
CA HIS A 117 60.19 7.10 -19.39
C HIS A 117 59.23 6.47 -20.42
N GLY A 118 59.70 5.46 -21.17
CA GLY A 118 58.97 4.93 -22.33
C GLY A 118 59.21 5.68 -23.65
N GLY A 119 60.21 6.57 -23.71
CA GLY A 119 60.70 7.23 -24.92
C GLY A 119 60.02 8.56 -25.25
N GLY A 120 60.56 9.26 -26.27
CA GLY A 120 60.11 10.61 -26.64
C GLY A 120 60.57 11.69 -25.65
N VAL A 121 60.28 12.95 -25.99
CA VAL A 121 60.62 14.12 -25.16
C VAL A 121 59.39 14.99 -24.93
N THR A 122 59.39 15.84 -23.90
CA THR A 122 58.37 16.88 -23.71
C THR A 122 59.00 18.22 -23.39
N GLN A 123 58.40 19.34 -23.83
CA GLN A 123 58.88 20.66 -23.43
C GLN A 123 58.46 20.91 -21.98
N VAL A 124 59.34 21.48 -21.17
CA VAL A 124 59.07 21.78 -19.75
C VAL A 124 59.28 23.24 -19.41
N ALA A 125 58.54 23.72 -18.42
CA ALA A 125 58.76 24.98 -17.74
C ALA A 125 58.72 24.77 -16.22
N VAL A 126 59.37 25.64 -15.45
CA VAL A 126 59.29 25.60 -13.99
C VAL A 126 57.92 26.14 -13.57
N ASP A 127 57.21 25.36 -12.77
CA ASP A 127 55.93 25.72 -12.16
C ASP A 127 56.17 26.66 -10.97
N ALA A 128 55.53 27.83 -10.97
CA ALA A 128 55.78 28.87 -9.98
C ALA A 128 55.32 28.51 -8.56
N ASP A 129 54.32 27.64 -8.42
CA ASP A 129 53.71 27.28 -7.14
C ASP A 129 54.42 26.12 -6.45
N THR A 130 55.06 25.22 -7.22
CA THR A 130 55.73 24.01 -6.73
C THR A 130 57.25 24.00 -6.92
N GLY A 131 57.80 24.81 -7.82
CA GLY A 131 59.22 24.81 -8.19
C GLY A 131 59.67 23.58 -9.00
N LEU A 132 58.75 22.67 -9.33
CA LEU A 132 59.02 21.49 -10.15
C LEU A 132 58.82 21.78 -11.64
N TYR A 133 59.32 20.89 -12.50
CA TYR A 133 59.10 21.00 -13.94
C TYR A 133 57.71 20.49 -14.33
N ARG A 134 56.97 21.32 -15.05
CA ARG A 134 55.65 20.99 -15.62
C ARG A 134 55.76 20.82 -17.13
N ALA A 135 55.10 19.80 -17.67
CA ALA A 135 54.97 19.65 -19.12
C ALA A 135 54.19 20.83 -19.73
N THR A 136 54.62 21.31 -20.89
CA THR A 136 54.01 22.44 -21.57
C THR A 136 54.08 22.30 -23.09
N ARG A 137 53.17 22.94 -23.81
CA ARG A 137 53.20 23.02 -25.28
C ARG A 137 53.94 24.26 -25.73
N SER A 138 54.44 24.21 -26.97
CA SER A 138 55.18 25.34 -27.55
C SER A 138 54.33 26.61 -27.73
N SER A 139 53.00 26.47 -27.77
CA SER A 139 51.97 27.51 -27.87
C SER A 139 51.40 27.98 -26.52
N GLU A 140 51.77 27.34 -25.41
CA GLU A 140 51.28 27.70 -24.08
C GLU A 140 52.10 28.85 -23.49
N ARG A 141 51.41 29.85 -22.93
CA ARG A 141 52.03 30.96 -22.19
C ARG A 141 52.21 30.65 -20.70
N ILE A 142 51.43 29.72 -20.18
CA ILE A 142 51.48 29.18 -18.81
C ILE A 142 51.41 27.66 -18.98
N ALA A 143 52.34 26.92 -18.37
CA ALA A 143 52.37 25.47 -18.48
C ALA A 143 51.13 24.84 -17.84
N SER A 144 50.42 24.00 -18.59
CA SER A 144 49.14 23.39 -18.16
C SER A 144 49.19 21.87 -18.02
N GLY A 145 50.32 21.23 -18.37
CA GLY A 145 50.46 19.77 -18.30
C GLY A 145 50.72 19.23 -16.88
N PRO A 146 50.93 17.91 -16.75
CA PRO A 146 51.29 17.30 -15.47
C PRO A 146 52.68 17.75 -14.98
N LEU A 147 52.87 17.71 -13.67
CA LEU A 147 54.17 17.86 -13.02
C LEU A 147 55.02 16.60 -13.23
N LEU A 148 56.32 16.79 -13.44
CA LEU A 148 57.28 15.73 -13.74
C LEU A 148 58.33 15.62 -12.65
N ARG A 149 58.75 14.38 -12.35
CA ARG A 149 59.89 14.07 -11.48
C ARG A 149 60.95 13.32 -12.29
N ARG A 150 62.21 13.67 -12.07
CA ARG A 150 63.39 12.95 -12.58
C ARG A 150 63.63 11.71 -11.71
N ASP A 151 63.77 10.55 -12.32
CA ASP A 151 64.33 9.37 -11.67
C ASP A 151 65.85 9.55 -11.52
N PRO A 152 66.41 9.50 -10.29
CA PRO A 152 67.83 9.72 -10.06
C PRO A 152 68.75 8.59 -10.57
N HIS A 153 68.22 7.40 -10.85
CA HIS A 153 68.98 6.24 -11.34
C HIS A 153 68.92 6.15 -12.87
N THR A 154 67.72 6.27 -13.45
CA THR A 154 67.54 6.14 -14.91
C THR A 154 67.67 7.47 -15.66
N ARG A 155 67.67 8.61 -14.95
CA ARG A 155 67.74 9.99 -15.47
C ARG A 155 66.63 10.42 -16.44
N VAL A 156 65.60 9.60 -16.60
CA VAL A 156 64.39 9.97 -17.35
C VAL A 156 63.32 10.55 -16.42
N TRP A 157 62.37 11.25 -17.02
CA TRP A 157 61.30 11.95 -16.34
C TRP A 157 59.97 11.22 -16.47
N HIS A 158 59.19 11.21 -15.39
CA HIS A 158 57.86 10.58 -15.32
C HIS A 158 56.86 11.52 -14.64
N PRO A 159 55.55 11.39 -14.91
CA PRO A 159 54.54 12.23 -14.28
C PRO A 159 54.35 11.86 -12.80
N LEU A 160 54.12 12.84 -11.94
CA LEU A 160 53.75 12.62 -10.55
C LEU A 160 52.43 11.83 -10.46
N THR A 161 52.39 10.79 -9.61
CA THR A 161 51.15 10.07 -9.28
C THR A 161 50.57 10.55 -7.94
N ASP A 162 49.27 10.31 -7.69
CA ASP A 162 48.65 10.62 -6.40
C ASP A 162 49.34 9.92 -5.22
N ALA A 163 50.00 8.77 -5.46
CA ALA A 163 50.79 8.05 -4.46
C ALA A 163 52.15 8.71 -4.17
N ASP A 164 52.71 9.47 -5.11
CA ASP A 164 53.93 10.28 -4.92
C ASP A 164 53.66 11.58 -4.15
N THR A 165 52.40 11.95 -3.95
CA THR A 165 51.98 13.27 -3.46
C THR A 165 51.93 13.31 -1.92
N ALA A 166 52.93 12.72 -1.26
CA ALA A 166 53.01 12.71 0.20
C ALA A 166 53.77 13.93 0.76
N THR A 167 54.96 14.25 0.24
CA THR A 167 55.82 15.33 0.77
C THR A 167 56.25 16.34 -0.30
N PHE A 168 56.51 17.59 0.13
CA PHE A 168 56.96 18.70 -0.72
C PHE A 168 58.01 19.58 -0.02
N PRO A 169 58.92 20.23 -0.77
CA PRO A 169 59.95 21.08 -0.17
C PRO A 169 59.35 22.33 0.49
N LEU A 170 59.90 22.70 1.65
CA LEU A 170 59.51 23.91 2.38
C LEU A 170 60.34 25.09 1.88
N THR A 171 59.79 25.83 0.91
CA THR A 171 60.39 27.05 0.39
C THR A 171 60.20 28.23 1.35
N GLU A 172 61.13 29.18 1.35
CA GLU A 172 61.08 30.38 2.21
C GLU A 172 59.74 31.11 2.07
N ALA A 173 59.22 31.27 0.85
CA ALA A 173 57.93 31.91 0.58
C ALA A 173 56.72 31.20 1.24
N ARG A 174 56.77 29.86 1.39
CA ARG A 174 55.72 29.08 2.08
C ARG A 174 55.84 29.17 3.61
N LEU A 175 57.05 29.35 4.13
CA LEU A 175 57.33 29.43 5.57
C LEU A 175 57.13 30.84 6.14
N GLN A 176 57.47 31.88 5.39
CA GLN A 176 57.41 33.29 5.80
C GLN A 176 56.12 33.72 6.53
N PRO A 177 54.89 33.34 6.10
CA PRO A 177 53.65 33.73 6.80
C PRO A 177 53.52 33.23 8.25
N PHE A 178 54.31 32.22 8.63
CA PHE A 178 54.28 31.56 9.93
C PHE A 178 55.51 31.87 10.80
N ARG A 179 56.47 32.65 10.28
CA ARG A 179 57.74 32.93 10.94
C ARG A 179 57.53 33.73 12.21
N THR A 180 58.23 33.35 13.28
CA THR A 180 58.26 34.08 14.55
C THR A 180 59.56 34.88 14.70
N GLU A 181 59.56 35.87 15.60
CA GLU A 181 60.76 36.67 15.94
C GLU A 181 61.70 35.96 16.92
N LEU A 182 61.34 34.75 17.38
CA LEU A 182 62.17 33.95 18.28
C LEU A 182 63.41 33.43 17.52
N ASP A 183 64.59 33.63 18.11
CA ASP A 183 65.81 32.97 17.69
C ASP A 183 66.18 31.88 18.69
N PHE A 184 66.41 30.67 18.16
CA PHE A 184 66.88 29.50 18.91
C PHE A 184 68.34 29.15 18.57
N SER A 185 69.08 30.05 17.91
CA SER A 185 70.49 29.84 17.60
C SER A 185 71.31 29.64 18.88
N GLY A 186 71.94 28.46 19.00
CA GLY A 186 72.68 28.06 20.22
C GLY A 186 71.85 27.37 21.31
N VAL A 187 70.55 27.09 21.08
CA VAL A 187 69.71 26.28 21.97
C VAL A 187 69.48 24.90 21.36
N GLU A 188 69.82 23.84 22.10
CA GLU A 188 69.54 22.46 21.70
C GLU A 188 68.03 22.15 21.80
N PRO A 189 67.45 21.36 20.87
CA PRO A 189 66.06 20.94 20.94
C PRO A 189 65.81 19.96 22.10
N GLY A 190 64.54 19.81 22.47
CA GLY A 190 64.09 18.79 23.43
C GLY A 190 64.23 17.37 22.90
N SER A 191 63.93 16.38 23.76
CA SER A 191 64.01 14.94 23.42
C SER A 191 63.02 14.47 22.34
N ASP A 192 62.05 15.32 21.98
CA ASP A 192 61.13 15.14 20.84
C ASP A 192 61.63 15.83 19.55
N GLY A 193 62.83 16.42 19.58
CA GLY A 193 63.41 17.21 18.50
C GLY A 193 62.84 18.62 18.37
N LEU A 194 62.00 19.09 19.31
CA LEU A 194 61.33 20.40 19.21
C LEU A 194 61.89 21.40 20.22
N TRP A 195 61.93 22.67 19.80
CA TRP A 195 62.31 23.77 20.68
C TRP A 195 61.13 24.18 21.55
N HIS A 196 61.39 24.45 22.83
CA HIS A 196 60.37 24.73 23.83
C HIS A 196 60.55 26.15 24.38
N HIS A 197 59.49 26.97 24.30
CA HIS A 197 59.49 28.34 24.82
C HIS A 197 58.06 28.70 25.27
N ASP A 198 57.93 29.31 26.46
CA ASP A 198 56.65 29.73 27.05
C ASP A 198 55.51 28.67 26.99
N GLY A 199 55.86 27.40 27.28
CA GLY A 199 54.92 26.27 27.20
C GLY A 199 54.49 25.86 25.78
N LYS A 200 55.00 26.52 24.74
CA LYS A 200 54.76 26.24 23.32
C LYS A 200 55.92 25.48 22.68
N ARG A 201 55.59 24.71 21.64
CA ARG A 201 56.55 23.95 20.82
C ARG A 201 56.85 24.67 19.51
N TYR A 202 58.10 24.57 19.07
CA TYR A 202 58.62 25.22 17.88
C TYR A 202 59.46 24.27 17.05
N VAL A 203 59.38 24.44 15.73
CA VAL A 203 60.25 23.81 14.74
C VAL A 203 61.16 24.89 14.16
N VAL A 204 62.47 24.60 14.05
CA VAL A 204 63.42 25.46 13.34
C VAL A 204 63.66 24.92 11.93
N ILE A 205 63.42 25.75 10.91
CA ILE A 205 63.63 25.41 9.49
C ILE A 205 64.32 26.59 8.83
N ALA A 206 65.40 26.36 8.07
CA ALA A 206 66.15 27.41 7.35
C ALA A 206 66.53 28.65 8.21
N LYS A 207 66.83 28.45 9.52
CA LYS A 207 67.10 29.50 10.52
C LYS A 207 65.91 30.42 10.87
N GLY A 208 64.67 30.02 10.54
CA GLY A 208 63.45 30.60 11.10
C GLY A 208 62.84 29.68 12.16
N ALA A 209 62.23 30.26 13.19
CA ALA A 209 61.47 29.53 14.20
C ALA A 209 59.95 29.61 13.92
N TYR A 210 59.27 28.47 14.01
CA TYR A 210 57.86 28.31 13.63
C TYR A 210 57.10 27.59 14.74
N GLN A 211 56.02 28.16 15.25
CA GLN A 211 55.21 27.51 16.28
C GLN A 211 54.50 26.29 15.68
N ALA A 212 54.60 25.13 16.35
CA ALA A 212 54.11 23.85 15.84
C ALA A 212 53.22 23.12 16.85
N LEU A 213 52.09 22.60 16.37
CA LEU A 213 51.18 21.75 17.13
C LEU A 213 51.12 20.35 16.52
N GLN A 214 50.89 19.33 17.34
CA GLN A 214 50.80 17.94 16.90
C GLN A 214 49.42 17.65 16.29
N ASP A 215 49.39 17.18 15.05
CA ASP A 215 48.16 16.75 14.37
C ASP A 215 47.96 15.25 14.58
N LEU A 216 47.19 14.92 15.63
CA LEU A 216 46.92 13.53 16.01
C LEU A 216 46.04 12.79 14.99
N GLU A 217 45.24 13.48 14.20
CA GLU A 217 44.37 12.88 13.17
C GLU A 217 45.16 12.58 11.88
N ALA A 218 46.20 13.37 11.56
CA ALA A 218 47.09 13.12 10.42
C ALA A 218 48.27 12.18 10.74
N SER A 219 48.72 12.13 12.00
CA SER A 219 49.89 11.35 12.45
C SER A 219 49.67 9.83 12.38
N THR A 220 50.77 9.09 12.20
CA THR A 220 50.82 7.62 12.37
C THR A 220 52.06 7.20 13.15
N PRO A 221 52.13 5.98 13.72
CA PRO A 221 53.27 5.55 14.53
C PRO A 221 54.64 5.58 13.83
N GLY A 222 54.69 5.54 12.50
CA GLY A 222 55.91 5.67 11.71
C GLY A 222 56.10 7.02 11.00
N GLN A 223 55.14 7.95 11.13
CA GLN A 223 55.18 9.27 10.48
C GLN A 223 54.39 10.29 11.33
N PRO A 224 55.06 10.98 12.27
CA PRO A 224 54.44 12.03 13.07
C PRO A 224 54.25 13.30 12.24
N VAL A 225 53.03 13.86 12.25
CA VAL A 225 52.69 15.09 11.52
C VAL A 225 52.50 16.23 12.51
N LEU A 226 53.18 17.35 12.23
CA LEU A 226 52.98 18.61 12.93
C LEU A 226 52.31 19.64 12.02
N ARG A 227 51.69 20.63 12.62
CA ARG A 227 51.10 21.80 11.98
C ARG A 227 51.85 23.03 12.44
N ILE A 228 52.63 23.62 11.54
CA ILE A 228 53.14 24.98 11.72
C ILE A 228 51.94 25.93 11.61
N VAL A 229 51.82 26.85 12.56
CA VAL A 229 50.71 27.82 12.63
C VAL A 229 51.24 29.23 12.85
N LYS A 230 50.41 30.22 12.55
CA LYS A 230 50.70 31.62 12.86
C LYS A 230 50.37 31.88 14.32
N ALA A 231 51.34 32.38 15.10
CA ALA A 231 51.21 32.53 16.56
C ALA A 231 50.06 33.46 17.01
N ALA A 232 49.61 34.37 16.14
CA ALA A 232 48.49 35.28 16.40
C ALA A 232 47.10 34.65 16.14
N ASP A 233 47.02 33.47 15.52
CA ASP A 233 45.76 32.86 15.13
C ASP A 233 45.17 32.02 16.30
N PRO A 234 43.82 31.96 16.48
CA PRO A 234 43.18 31.20 17.56
C PRO A 234 43.59 29.72 17.68
N VAL A 235 43.98 29.08 16.57
CA VAL A 235 44.51 27.71 16.56
C VAL A 235 45.81 27.55 17.36
N ALA A 236 46.66 28.59 17.44
CA ALA A 236 47.94 28.58 18.14
C ALA A 236 47.81 28.64 19.68
N ALA A 237 46.62 29.00 20.19
CA ALA A 237 46.38 29.20 21.60
C ALA A 237 46.46 27.91 22.45
N ASP A 238 46.44 26.72 21.85
CA ASP A 238 46.34 25.45 22.57
C ASP A 238 47.46 25.22 23.60
N SER A 239 47.10 25.00 24.87
CA SER A 239 48.06 24.78 25.96
C SER A 239 48.68 23.38 25.97
N THR A 240 48.11 22.41 25.24
CA THR A 240 48.66 21.06 25.11
C THR A 240 49.49 20.88 23.83
N ASN A 241 49.60 21.92 23.00
CA ASN A 241 50.23 21.90 21.68
C ASN A 241 49.61 20.83 20.75
N ILE A 242 48.30 20.58 20.86
CA ILE A 242 47.54 19.69 19.96
C ILE A 242 46.77 20.55 18.94
N TYR A 243 46.86 20.17 17.67
CA TYR A 243 46.14 20.84 16.59
C TYR A 243 44.67 20.40 16.54
N HIS A 244 43.77 21.38 16.45
CA HIS A 244 42.33 21.16 16.30
C HIS A 244 41.78 22.03 15.17
N ALA A 245 41.34 21.41 14.07
CA ALA A 245 40.85 22.13 12.89
C ALA A 245 39.51 22.85 13.06
N SER A 246 38.83 22.68 14.20
CA SER A 246 37.68 23.49 14.58
C SER A 246 38.06 24.91 15.04
N ARG A 247 39.34 25.18 15.30
CA ARG A 247 39.83 26.52 15.66
C ARG A 247 40.29 27.26 14.41
N ALA A 248 39.82 28.50 14.24
CA ALA A 248 40.20 29.35 13.11
C ALA A 248 41.71 29.66 13.13
N GLY A 249 42.33 29.65 11.95
CA GLY A 249 43.73 29.98 11.74
C GLY A 249 44.31 29.32 10.48
N VAL A 250 45.43 29.86 10.00
CA VAL A 250 46.18 29.27 8.89
C VAL A 250 47.18 28.25 9.45
N SER A 251 47.28 27.08 8.82
CA SER A 251 48.25 26.05 9.19
C SER A 251 48.93 25.41 7.98
N LEU A 252 50.16 24.96 8.16
CA LEU A 252 50.96 24.21 7.18
C LEU A 252 51.41 22.90 7.82
N ALA A 253 51.05 21.76 7.21
CA ALA A 253 51.45 20.46 7.73
C ALA A 253 52.89 20.11 7.33
N VAL A 254 53.67 19.60 8.28
CA VAL A 254 55.08 19.21 8.12
C VAL A 254 55.38 17.88 8.82
N THR A 255 56.40 17.17 8.33
CA THR A 255 56.94 15.94 8.91
C THR A 255 58.48 15.95 8.81
N ARG A 256 59.16 15.18 9.67
CA ARG A 256 60.57 14.85 9.45
C ARG A 256 60.69 13.65 8.50
N GLU A 257 61.70 13.67 7.64
CA GLU A 257 62.17 12.50 6.90
C GLU A 257 63.41 11.88 7.57
N ALA A 258 63.85 10.71 7.12
CA ALA A 258 64.92 9.92 7.74
C ALA A 258 66.31 10.59 7.77
N ALA A 259 66.50 11.70 7.05
CA ALA A 259 67.71 12.53 7.07
C ALA A 259 67.66 13.70 8.09
N ASP A 260 66.66 13.68 9.00
CA ASP A 260 66.29 14.76 9.93
C ASP A 260 65.86 16.09 9.28
N THR A 261 65.64 16.07 7.96
CA THR A 261 65.13 17.20 7.18
C THR A 261 63.62 17.36 7.37
N TRP A 262 63.16 18.59 7.57
CA TRP A 262 61.74 18.95 7.57
C TRP A 262 61.21 19.13 6.14
N VAL A 263 60.09 18.47 5.85
CA VAL A 263 59.35 18.61 4.60
C VAL A 263 57.88 18.92 4.89
N GLY A 264 57.21 19.60 3.96
CA GLY A 264 55.76 19.77 4.01
C GLY A 264 55.08 18.46 3.63
N VAL A 265 53.91 18.18 4.20
CA VAL A 265 53.13 16.96 3.93
C VAL A 265 51.72 17.31 3.47
N ALA A 266 51.24 16.64 2.42
CA ALA A 266 49.87 16.80 1.95
C ALA A 266 48.93 15.94 2.82
N VAL A 267 48.09 16.60 3.63
CA VAL A 267 47.12 15.97 4.52
C VAL A 267 45.72 16.43 4.13
N GLY A 268 44.75 15.49 4.13
CA GLY A 268 43.50 15.58 3.36
C GLY A 268 42.62 16.81 3.60
N LEU A 269 41.59 16.68 4.44
CA LEU A 269 40.78 17.83 4.86
C LEU A 269 41.54 18.67 5.90
N GLN A 270 41.06 19.87 6.23
CA GLN A 270 41.71 20.76 7.21
C GLN A 270 41.98 20.12 8.57
N GLY A 271 41.22 19.08 8.95
CA GLY A 271 41.41 18.25 10.15
C GLY A 271 42.32 17.02 10.00
N GLY A 272 43.03 16.83 8.89
CA GLY A 272 43.93 15.68 8.75
C GLY A 272 43.24 14.35 8.44
N MET A 273 41.91 14.25 8.61
CA MET A 273 41.10 13.11 8.16
C MET A 273 41.51 12.64 6.75
N ARG A 274 42.12 11.45 6.71
CA ARG A 274 42.26 10.66 5.48
C ARG A 274 40.85 10.34 4.97
N ARG A 275 40.62 10.40 3.66
CA ARG A 275 39.36 9.92 3.06
C ARG A 275 39.09 8.51 3.59
N SER A 276 37.85 8.25 4.03
CA SER A 276 37.49 7.09 4.85
C SER A 276 37.91 5.75 4.25
N ALA A 277 37.89 4.68 5.05
CA ALA A 277 38.22 3.34 4.55
C ALA A 277 37.35 2.89 3.35
N GLN A 278 36.13 3.41 3.18
CA GLN A 278 35.32 3.20 1.96
C GLN A 278 35.93 3.84 0.69
N ALA A 279 36.75 4.89 0.79
CA ALA A 279 37.43 5.51 -0.36
C ALA A 279 38.60 4.68 -0.92
N ARG A 280 38.86 3.49 -0.35
CA ARG A 280 39.87 2.52 -0.84
C ARG A 280 39.34 1.50 -1.82
N LEU A 281 38.02 1.42 -2.05
CA LEU A 281 37.48 0.56 -3.09
C LEU A 281 37.72 1.21 -4.45
N THR A 282 38.79 0.78 -5.14
CA THR A 282 38.99 1.12 -6.55
C THR A 282 37.82 0.59 -7.38
N LYS A 283 37.60 1.16 -8.56
CA LYS A 283 36.57 0.69 -9.49
C LYS A 283 36.73 -0.82 -9.76
N ASP A 284 37.96 -1.30 -9.86
CA ASP A 284 38.27 -2.71 -10.12
C ASP A 284 37.89 -3.61 -8.95
N MET A 285 38.13 -3.19 -7.70
CA MET A 285 37.67 -3.92 -6.50
C MET A 285 36.14 -3.94 -6.36
N LEU A 286 35.44 -2.89 -6.82
CA LEU A 286 33.98 -2.88 -6.88
C LEU A 286 33.45 -3.82 -7.97
N LEU A 287 34.14 -3.92 -9.11
CA LEU A 287 33.80 -4.84 -10.20
C LEU A 287 34.06 -6.30 -9.81
N GLU A 288 35.16 -6.59 -9.12
CA GLU A 288 35.46 -7.92 -8.55
C GLU A 288 34.36 -8.34 -7.56
N ARG A 289 33.97 -7.45 -6.63
CA ARG A 289 32.83 -7.69 -5.71
C ARG A 289 31.48 -7.82 -6.41
N TYR A 290 31.32 -7.23 -7.60
CA TYR A 290 30.10 -7.33 -8.39
C TYR A 290 30.01 -8.62 -9.20
N HIS A 291 31.12 -9.33 -9.42
CA HIS A 291 31.15 -10.56 -10.22
C HIS A 291 30.11 -11.61 -9.77
N PRO A 292 30.00 -11.98 -8.47
CA PRO A 292 29.02 -12.98 -8.03
C PRO A 292 27.57 -12.52 -8.17
N ILE A 293 27.31 -11.20 -8.09
CA ILE A 293 25.99 -10.62 -8.32
C ILE A 293 25.65 -10.66 -9.82
N SER A 294 26.62 -10.38 -10.68
CA SER A 294 26.46 -10.50 -12.14
C SER A 294 26.22 -11.96 -12.57
N GLU A 295 26.91 -12.93 -11.96
CA GLU A 295 26.69 -14.36 -12.20
C GLU A 295 25.30 -14.81 -11.73
N ALA A 296 24.89 -14.41 -10.52
CA ALA A 296 23.54 -14.70 -10.01
C ALA A 296 22.44 -14.11 -10.90
N PHE A 297 22.63 -12.89 -11.41
CA PHE A 297 21.71 -12.27 -12.38
C PHE A 297 21.64 -13.06 -13.70
N GLN A 298 22.76 -13.56 -14.21
CA GLN A 298 22.77 -14.41 -15.41
C GLN A 298 22.04 -15.74 -15.18
N VAL A 299 22.25 -16.40 -14.04
CA VAL A 299 21.54 -17.64 -13.67
C VAL A 299 20.03 -17.39 -13.56
N MET A 300 19.62 -16.28 -12.93
CA MET A 300 18.22 -15.87 -12.85
C MET A 300 17.61 -15.61 -14.25
N SER A 301 18.34 -14.91 -15.12
CA SER A 301 17.92 -14.63 -16.51
C SER A 301 17.76 -15.90 -17.35
N GLN A 302 18.69 -16.86 -17.23
CA GLN A 302 18.61 -18.16 -17.90
C GLN A 302 17.44 -19.00 -17.36
N SER A 303 17.18 -18.93 -16.04
CA SER A 303 16.03 -19.57 -15.40
C SER A 303 14.70 -19.00 -15.91
N HIS A 304 14.63 -17.69 -16.15
CA HIS A 304 13.47 -17.04 -16.78
C HIS A 304 13.27 -17.49 -18.24
N ALA A 305 14.32 -17.50 -19.06
CA ALA A 305 14.25 -18.01 -20.44
C ALA A 305 13.81 -19.49 -20.50
N THR A 306 14.21 -20.30 -19.52
CA THR A 306 13.77 -21.69 -19.38
C THR A 306 12.27 -21.78 -19.05
N TYR A 307 11.75 -20.88 -18.21
CA TYR A 307 10.32 -20.80 -17.92
C TYR A 307 9.50 -20.56 -19.20
N GLU A 308 9.87 -19.58 -20.03
CA GLU A 308 9.15 -19.25 -21.26
C GLU A 308 9.11 -20.44 -22.25
N GLN A 309 10.22 -21.17 -22.39
CA GLN A 309 10.28 -22.39 -23.21
C GLN A 309 9.35 -23.50 -22.68
N LEU A 310 9.37 -23.75 -21.37
CA LEU A 310 8.51 -24.74 -20.73
C LEU A 310 7.02 -24.36 -20.81
N TRP A 311 6.70 -23.06 -20.67
CA TRP A 311 5.35 -22.53 -20.78
C TRP A 311 4.79 -22.62 -22.21
N SER A 312 5.57 -22.23 -23.24
CA SER A 312 5.17 -22.38 -24.64
C SER A 312 4.82 -23.84 -24.95
N LYS A 313 5.71 -24.77 -24.58
CA LYS A 313 5.51 -26.21 -24.76
C LYS A 313 4.29 -26.73 -24.00
N ALA A 314 4.04 -26.27 -22.77
CA ALA A 314 2.87 -26.67 -21.99
C ALA A 314 1.56 -26.14 -22.61
N ARG A 315 1.58 -24.95 -23.21
CA ARG A 315 0.41 -24.32 -23.83
C ARG A 315 -0.06 -25.04 -25.10
N GLU A 316 0.87 -25.54 -25.91
CA GLU A 316 0.62 -26.27 -27.16
C GLU A 316 -0.05 -27.66 -26.95
N LEU A 317 0.05 -28.22 -25.74
CA LEU A 317 -0.54 -29.53 -25.45
C LEU A 317 -2.08 -29.47 -25.30
N PRO A 318 -2.82 -30.53 -25.66
CA PRO A 318 -4.27 -30.58 -25.49
C PRO A 318 -4.69 -30.43 -24.03
N ASP A 319 -5.77 -29.68 -23.79
CA ASP A 319 -6.37 -29.56 -22.47
C ASP A 319 -6.82 -30.91 -21.92
N ALA A 320 -6.73 -31.07 -20.60
CA ALA A 320 -6.99 -32.31 -19.86
C ALA A 320 -6.15 -33.55 -20.25
N SER A 321 -5.07 -33.41 -21.05
CA SER A 321 -4.14 -34.53 -21.31
C SER A 321 -3.17 -34.79 -20.14
N ASP A 322 -2.73 -36.05 -20.00
CA ASP A 322 -1.69 -36.45 -19.04
C ASP A 322 -0.35 -35.79 -19.35
N GLU A 323 -0.02 -35.59 -20.63
CA GLU A 323 1.13 -34.83 -21.10
C GLU A 323 1.11 -33.40 -20.56
N LYS A 324 -0.02 -32.69 -20.71
CA LYS A 324 -0.17 -31.31 -20.22
C LYS A 324 -0.11 -31.26 -18.70
N THR A 325 -0.73 -32.22 -18.02
CA THR A 325 -0.67 -32.33 -16.55
C THR A 325 0.78 -32.52 -16.07
N ARG A 326 1.55 -33.41 -16.70
CA ARG A 326 2.99 -33.60 -16.42
C ARG A 326 3.81 -32.34 -16.72
N ALA A 327 3.54 -31.65 -17.84
CA ALA A 327 4.22 -30.40 -18.20
C ALA A 327 3.95 -29.29 -17.18
N LEU A 328 2.70 -29.12 -16.72
CA LEU A 328 2.32 -28.14 -15.70
C LEU A 328 2.94 -28.46 -14.33
N ILE A 329 3.07 -29.73 -13.94
CA ILE A 329 3.82 -30.13 -12.73
C ILE A 329 5.29 -29.70 -12.84
N GLY A 330 5.94 -29.98 -13.98
CA GLY A 330 7.32 -29.56 -14.22
C GLY A 330 7.50 -28.04 -14.16
N LEU A 331 6.54 -27.30 -14.71
CA LEU A 331 6.53 -25.84 -14.73
C LEU A 331 6.29 -25.24 -13.32
N GLU A 332 5.39 -25.81 -12.51
CA GLU A 332 5.17 -25.41 -11.11
C GLU A 332 6.46 -25.58 -10.29
N VAL A 333 7.13 -26.73 -10.43
CA VAL A 333 8.41 -27.00 -9.77
C VAL A 333 9.53 -26.06 -10.26
N HIS A 334 9.54 -25.70 -11.54
CA HIS A 334 10.49 -24.71 -12.08
C HIS A 334 10.24 -23.31 -11.53
N LEU A 335 8.98 -22.85 -11.53
CA LEU A 335 8.61 -21.54 -10.98
C LEU A 335 8.92 -21.40 -9.49
N LEU A 336 8.66 -22.43 -8.68
CA LEU A 336 9.03 -22.43 -7.26
C LEU A 336 10.56 -22.25 -7.06
N LYS A 337 11.38 -22.87 -7.91
CA LYS A 337 12.84 -22.66 -7.91
C LYS A 337 13.22 -21.28 -8.40
N HIS A 338 12.56 -20.78 -9.45
CA HIS A 338 12.80 -19.45 -10.01
C HIS A 338 12.51 -18.35 -8.98
N ILE A 339 11.35 -18.39 -8.31
CA ILE A 339 10.96 -17.44 -7.27
C ILE A 339 11.94 -17.45 -6.08
N LYS A 340 12.50 -18.63 -5.74
CA LYS A 340 13.56 -18.74 -4.74
C LYS A 340 14.87 -18.07 -5.21
N LEU A 341 15.27 -18.25 -6.47
CA LEU A 341 16.43 -17.56 -7.06
C LEU A 341 16.22 -16.03 -7.10
N GLU A 342 15.04 -15.56 -7.52
CA GLU A 342 14.67 -14.13 -7.48
C GLU A 342 14.75 -13.57 -6.05
N ALA A 343 14.22 -14.31 -5.06
CA ALA A 343 14.25 -13.91 -3.65
C ALA A 343 15.68 -13.78 -3.10
N ASP A 344 16.54 -14.76 -3.37
CA ASP A 344 17.93 -14.77 -2.89
C ASP A 344 18.78 -13.71 -3.61
N PHE A 345 18.52 -13.47 -4.90
CA PHE A 345 19.16 -12.40 -5.66
C PHE A 345 18.76 -11.00 -5.19
N VAL A 346 17.46 -10.76 -4.94
CA VAL A 346 16.96 -9.50 -4.37
C VAL A 346 17.54 -9.27 -2.97
N GLN A 347 17.60 -10.31 -2.13
CA GLN A 347 18.19 -10.20 -0.80
C GLN A 347 19.69 -9.86 -0.88
N SER A 348 20.46 -10.52 -1.76
CA SER A 348 21.87 -10.18 -2.02
C SER A 348 22.05 -8.71 -2.45
N CYS A 349 21.16 -8.18 -3.29
CA CYS A 349 21.16 -6.76 -3.68
C CYS A 349 20.85 -5.81 -2.51
N VAL A 350 20.03 -6.24 -1.53
CA VAL A 350 19.71 -5.45 -0.33
C VAL A 350 20.85 -5.50 0.70
N ASP A 351 21.42 -6.67 0.96
CA ASP A 351 22.52 -6.85 1.91
C ASP A 351 23.79 -6.09 1.46
N ASN A 352 23.98 -5.96 0.15
CA ASN A 352 25.11 -5.26 -0.47
C ASN A 352 24.82 -3.79 -0.84
N ARG A 353 23.70 -3.23 -0.37
CA ARG A 353 23.19 -1.89 -0.73
C ARG A 353 24.24 -0.77 -0.69
N GLU A 354 25.04 -0.71 0.39
CA GLU A 354 25.94 0.43 0.63
C GLU A 354 26.95 0.62 -0.50
N TRP A 355 27.66 -0.44 -0.90
CA TRP A 355 28.65 -0.35 -1.97
C TRP A 355 28.04 -0.45 -3.37
N LEU A 356 26.89 -1.12 -3.52
CA LEU A 356 26.14 -1.14 -4.78
C LEU A 356 25.67 0.25 -5.20
N ILE A 357 25.29 1.13 -4.27
CA ILE A 357 24.94 2.54 -4.54
C ILE A 357 26.16 3.37 -4.98
N HIS A 358 27.38 2.95 -4.65
CA HIS A 358 28.61 3.60 -5.11
C HIS A 358 29.05 3.09 -6.49
N LEU A 359 28.87 1.79 -6.79
CA LEU A 359 29.15 1.21 -8.11
C LEU A 359 28.10 1.61 -9.15
N LYS A 360 26.82 1.49 -8.80
CA LYS A 360 25.66 1.87 -9.59
C LYS A 360 25.08 3.14 -9.00
N THR A 361 25.11 4.24 -9.76
CA THR A 361 24.63 5.55 -9.31
C THR A 361 23.26 5.43 -8.61
N SER A 362 23.05 6.16 -7.50
CA SER A 362 21.94 5.94 -6.55
C SER A 362 20.52 5.83 -7.16
N GLY A 363 20.27 6.42 -8.33
CA GLY A 363 19.02 6.23 -9.08
C GLY A 363 18.91 4.84 -9.72
N LEU A 364 19.97 4.37 -10.40
CA LEU A 364 20.01 3.10 -11.11
C LEU A 364 19.83 1.90 -10.17
N TYR A 365 20.52 1.88 -9.03
CA TYR A 365 20.35 0.81 -8.03
C TYR A 365 18.89 0.68 -7.56
N ARG A 366 18.21 1.81 -7.30
CA ARG A 366 16.80 1.81 -6.87
C ARG A 366 15.87 1.35 -7.97
N GLN A 367 16.11 1.78 -9.21
CA GLN A 367 15.33 1.36 -10.38
C GLN A 367 15.47 -0.14 -10.65
N GLU A 368 16.68 -0.70 -10.62
CA GLU A 368 16.90 -2.14 -10.80
C GLU A 368 16.26 -2.96 -9.67
N LEU A 369 16.45 -2.59 -8.40
CA LEU A 369 15.87 -3.30 -7.26
C LEU A 369 14.33 -3.29 -7.30
N HIS A 370 13.74 -2.19 -7.76
CA HIS A 370 12.31 -2.08 -8.02
C HIS A 370 11.86 -3.05 -9.13
N THR A 371 12.57 -3.08 -10.27
CA THR A 371 12.31 -4.03 -11.36
C THR A 371 12.37 -5.49 -10.90
N PHE A 372 13.39 -5.90 -10.14
CA PHE A 372 13.51 -7.30 -9.68
C PHE A 372 12.39 -7.70 -8.72
N ARG A 373 11.92 -6.78 -7.86
CA ARG A 373 10.73 -7.04 -7.02
C ARG A 373 9.45 -7.16 -7.84
N LYS A 374 9.29 -6.32 -8.87
CA LYS A 374 8.16 -6.40 -9.82
C LYS A 374 8.17 -7.74 -10.56
N GLU A 375 9.31 -8.17 -11.07
CA GLU A 375 9.48 -9.48 -11.74
C GLU A 375 9.08 -10.62 -10.81
N ARG A 376 9.52 -10.62 -9.54
CA ARG A 376 9.09 -11.60 -8.54
C ARG A 376 7.58 -11.62 -8.28
N VAL A 377 6.91 -10.45 -8.26
CA VAL A 377 5.44 -10.37 -8.18
C VAL A 377 4.79 -11.02 -9.41
N GLN A 378 5.33 -10.80 -10.61
CA GLN A 378 4.85 -11.46 -11.83
C GLN A 378 5.10 -12.97 -11.81
N SER A 379 6.24 -13.43 -11.30
CA SER A 379 6.58 -14.86 -11.16
C SER A 379 5.66 -15.56 -10.16
N LEU A 380 5.31 -14.91 -9.03
CA LEU A 380 4.26 -15.38 -8.11
C LEU A 380 2.87 -15.43 -8.78
N ASN A 381 2.52 -14.45 -9.61
CA ASN A 381 1.28 -14.47 -10.39
C ASN A 381 1.24 -15.65 -11.37
N ARG A 382 2.32 -15.86 -12.14
CA ARG A 382 2.49 -16.99 -13.08
C ARG A 382 2.34 -18.33 -12.36
N LEU A 383 2.95 -18.49 -11.18
CA LEU A 383 2.84 -19.70 -10.36
C LEU A 383 1.39 -20.00 -9.98
N MET A 384 0.63 -19.01 -9.52
CA MET A 384 -0.79 -19.20 -9.19
C MET A 384 -1.61 -19.63 -10.41
N VAL A 385 -1.38 -19.05 -11.59
CA VAL A 385 -2.06 -19.44 -12.84
C VAL A 385 -1.71 -20.87 -13.25
N VAL A 386 -0.44 -21.27 -13.16
CA VAL A 386 0.00 -22.64 -13.47
C VAL A 386 -0.61 -23.66 -12.50
N MET A 387 -0.68 -23.33 -11.20
CA MET A 387 -1.34 -24.16 -10.20
C MET A 387 -2.85 -24.30 -10.47
N ASP A 388 -3.54 -23.20 -10.80
CA ASP A 388 -4.97 -23.23 -11.16
C ASP A 388 -5.22 -24.14 -12.37
N LEU A 389 -4.43 -24.00 -13.44
CA LEU A 389 -4.52 -24.83 -14.65
C LEU A 389 -4.26 -26.30 -14.36
N ARG A 390 -3.25 -26.62 -13.53
CA ARG A 390 -2.95 -28.02 -13.15
C ARG A 390 -4.08 -28.65 -12.33
N VAL A 391 -4.66 -27.90 -11.40
CA VAL A 391 -5.66 -28.43 -10.47
C VAL A 391 -7.04 -28.56 -11.13
N ARG A 392 -7.39 -27.66 -12.07
CA ARG A 392 -8.71 -27.58 -12.72
C ARG A 392 -9.35 -28.93 -13.10
N PRO A 393 -8.67 -29.88 -13.79
CA PRO A 393 -9.30 -31.16 -14.16
C PRO A 393 -9.69 -32.02 -12.94
N THR A 394 -8.96 -31.88 -11.82
CA THR A 394 -9.19 -32.66 -10.59
C THR A 394 -10.23 -32.06 -9.65
N ILE A 395 -10.69 -30.83 -9.92
CA ILE A 395 -11.66 -30.11 -9.07
C ILE A 395 -12.96 -29.70 -9.79
N ALA A 396 -13.08 -29.97 -11.09
CA ALA A 396 -14.24 -29.56 -11.89
C ALA A 396 -15.56 -30.27 -11.51
N ALA A 397 -15.50 -31.45 -10.90
CA ALA A 397 -16.69 -32.18 -10.46
C ALA A 397 -17.31 -31.55 -9.20
N LEU A 398 -18.64 -31.61 -9.05
CA LEU A 398 -19.35 -31.17 -7.84
C LEU A 398 -19.42 -32.30 -6.80
N THR A 399 -18.32 -32.53 -6.07
CA THR A 399 -18.22 -33.63 -5.08
C THR A 399 -17.52 -33.16 -3.80
N PHE A 400 -17.82 -33.81 -2.68
CA PHE A 400 -17.14 -33.50 -1.41
C PHE A 400 -15.61 -33.69 -1.46
N ASP A 401 -15.09 -34.61 -2.28
CA ASP A 401 -13.64 -34.79 -2.44
C ASP A 401 -13.01 -33.65 -3.26
N SER A 402 -13.61 -33.29 -4.40
CA SER A 402 -13.16 -32.13 -5.18
C SER A 402 -13.25 -30.82 -4.39
N PHE A 403 -14.25 -30.63 -3.53
CA PHE A 403 -14.31 -29.46 -2.64
C PHE A 403 -13.16 -29.42 -1.63
N ARG A 404 -12.83 -30.54 -0.98
CA ARG A 404 -11.68 -30.62 -0.04
C ARG A 404 -10.33 -30.42 -0.77
N ARG A 405 -10.18 -30.92 -1.99
CA ARG A 405 -9.02 -30.66 -2.86
C ARG A 405 -8.93 -29.17 -3.25
N SER A 406 -10.04 -28.56 -3.62
CA SER A 406 -10.13 -27.11 -3.91
C SER A 406 -9.73 -26.26 -2.71
N LEU A 407 -10.25 -26.56 -1.51
CA LEU A 407 -9.84 -25.86 -0.27
C LEU A 407 -8.33 -25.98 -0.03
N THR A 408 -7.75 -27.17 -0.25
CA THR A 408 -6.31 -27.39 -0.13
C THR A 408 -5.50 -26.55 -1.13
N HIS A 409 -6.01 -26.38 -2.36
CA HIS A 409 -5.42 -25.51 -3.38
C HIS A 409 -5.54 -24.02 -3.02
N LEU A 410 -6.73 -23.55 -2.64
CA LEU A 410 -6.96 -22.15 -2.23
C LEU A 410 -6.12 -21.77 -0.99
N ASN A 411 -5.94 -22.68 -0.04
CA ASN A 411 -5.07 -22.47 1.13
C ASN A 411 -3.58 -22.34 0.76
N LYS A 412 -3.12 -22.99 -0.33
CA LYS A 412 -1.77 -22.77 -0.88
C LYS A 412 -1.69 -21.42 -1.60
N LYS A 413 -2.75 -21.06 -2.34
CA LYS A 413 -2.86 -19.78 -3.06
C LYS A 413 -2.81 -18.57 -2.11
N LEU A 414 -3.49 -18.64 -0.95
CA LEU A 414 -3.41 -17.60 0.08
C LEU A 414 -1.97 -17.36 0.56
N LYS A 415 -1.18 -18.41 0.82
CA LYS A 415 0.23 -18.26 1.22
C LYS A 415 1.08 -17.57 0.16
N LEU A 416 0.82 -17.82 -1.12
CA LEU A 416 1.49 -17.13 -2.23
C LEU A 416 1.03 -15.66 -2.34
N LEU A 417 -0.23 -15.37 -2.03
CA LEU A 417 -0.74 -14.00 -1.95
C LEU A 417 -0.12 -13.24 -0.76
N ASP A 418 0.15 -13.88 0.38
CA ASP A 418 0.85 -13.28 1.52
C ASP A 418 2.32 -12.96 1.19
N GLU A 419 3.03 -13.88 0.52
CA GLU A 419 4.39 -13.63 0.02
C GLU A 419 4.40 -12.50 -1.01
N ARG A 420 3.45 -12.50 -1.94
CA ARG A 420 3.26 -11.46 -2.96
C ARG A 420 2.99 -10.10 -2.33
N GLN A 421 2.10 -10.02 -1.34
CA GLN A 421 1.78 -8.79 -0.64
C GLN A 421 3.02 -8.23 0.07
N THR A 422 3.82 -9.10 0.70
CA THR A 422 5.09 -8.71 1.33
C THR A 422 6.05 -8.04 0.33
N VAL A 423 6.10 -8.50 -0.93
CA VAL A 423 6.93 -7.88 -1.97
C VAL A 423 6.32 -6.56 -2.48
N ILE A 424 4.99 -6.47 -2.58
CA ILE A 424 4.27 -5.23 -2.95
C ILE A 424 4.46 -4.14 -1.90
N ASP A 425 4.38 -4.48 -0.62
CA ASP A 425 4.60 -3.53 0.49
C ASP A 425 6.04 -2.99 0.46
N GLN A 426 7.02 -3.81 0.06
CA GLN A 426 8.40 -3.38 -0.16
C GLN A 426 8.54 -2.44 -1.37
N ILE A 427 7.78 -2.65 -2.46
CA ILE A 427 7.74 -1.74 -3.61
C ILE A 427 7.17 -0.39 -3.19
N LEU A 428 5.98 -0.36 -2.59
CA LEU A 428 5.27 0.86 -2.18
C LEU A 428 6.03 1.66 -1.09
N LYS A 429 6.80 0.96 -0.24
CA LYS A 429 7.68 1.60 0.76
C LYS A 429 8.83 2.38 0.13
N ASP A 430 9.43 1.85 -0.93
CA ASP A 430 10.59 2.45 -1.59
C ASP A 430 10.20 3.41 -2.74
N SER A 431 8.98 3.26 -3.30
CA SER A 431 8.38 4.12 -4.33
C SER A 431 6.87 4.24 -4.13
N ARG A 432 6.41 5.39 -3.61
CA ARG A 432 4.97 5.65 -3.41
C ARG A 432 4.20 5.85 -4.71
N ASP A 433 4.89 6.29 -5.77
CA ASP A 433 4.30 6.59 -7.07
C ASP A 433 4.04 5.32 -7.91
N SER A 434 4.46 4.14 -7.42
CA SER A 434 4.22 2.84 -8.09
C SER A 434 2.78 2.32 -7.93
N ALA A 435 1.83 3.12 -7.42
CA ALA A 435 0.46 2.70 -7.13
C ALA A 435 -0.28 2.13 -8.37
N ASP A 436 -0.21 2.83 -9.51
CA ASP A 436 -0.87 2.41 -10.75
C ASP A 436 -0.29 1.09 -11.29
N GLU A 437 1.02 0.89 -11.14
CA GLU A 437 1.69 -0.34 -11.52
C GLU A 437 1.27 -1.53 -10.64
N ILE A 438 1.10 -1.31 -9.33
CA ILE A 438 0.53 -2.32 -8.43
C ILE A 438 -0.93 -2.64 -8.81
N ILE A 439 -1.71 -1.66 -9.24
CA ILE A 439 -3.07 -1.87 -9.76
C ILE A 439 -3.03 -2.78 -10.99
N GLU A 440 -2.14 -2.56 -11.97
CA GLU A 440 -1.97 -3.47 -13.12
C GLU A 440 -1.58 -4.89 -12.69
N LEU A 441 -0.61 -5.04 -11.79
CA LEU A 441 -0.15 -6.35 -11.29
C LEU A 441 -1.23 -7.12 -10.52
N ASN A 442 -2.21 -6.41 -9.93
CA ASN A 442 -3.35 -6.99 -9.23
C ASN A 442 -4.43 -7.51 -10.19
N LYS A 443 -4.55 -7.00 -11.42
CA LYS A 443 -5.59 -7.45 -12.37
C LYS A 443 -5.44 -8.89 -12.84
N THR A 444 -4.23 -9.46 -12.79
CA THR A 444 -3.95 -10.78 -13.37
C THR A 444 -4.26 -11.97 -12.44
N VAL A 445 -4.56 -11.73 -11.16
CA VAL A 445 -4.81 -12.79 -10.16
C VAL A 445 -5.88 -12.36 -9.14
N PRO A 446 -6.71 -13.28 -8.61
CA PRO A 446 -7.69 -12.92 -7.60
C PRO A 446 -7.01 -12.53 -6.28
N GLY A 447 -7.52 -11.46 -5.65
CA GLY A 447 -7.06 -11.01 -4.33
C GLY A 447 -7.52 -11.91 -3.18
N HIS A 448 -6.98 -11.68 -1.98
CA HIS A 448 -7.30 -12.46 -0.76
C HIS A 448 -8.80 -12.62 -0.51
N ASP A 449 -9.58 -11.54 -0.63
CA ASP A 449 -11.02 -11.57 -0.35
C ASP A 449 -11.79 -12.42 -1.36
N GLN A 450 -11.43 -12.40 -2.65
CA GLN A 450 -12.03 -13.26 -3.67
C GLN A 450 -11.68 -14.73 -3.43
N VAL A 451 -10.45 -15.02 -3.02
CA VAL A 451 -10.03 -16.38 -2.64
C VAL A 451 -10.77 -16.87 -1.38
N ASN A 452 -10.99 -15.99 -0.39
CA ASN A 452 -11.76 -16.31 0.80
C ASN A 452 -13.27 -16.45 0.52
N GLY A 453 -13.85 -15.67 -0.39
CA GLY A 453 -15.21 -15.86 -0.90
C GLY A 453 -15.38 -17.25 -1.54
N ASN A 454 -14.43 -17.65 -2.40
CA ASN A 454 -14.43 -18.99 -2.99
C ASN A 454 -14.28 -20.11 -1.93
N ARG A 455 -13.49 -19.89 -0.86
CA ARG A 455 -13.42 -20.82 0.29
C ARG A 455 -14.77 -20.92 1.00
N LEU A 456 -15.46 -19.80 1.22
CA LEU A 456 -16.79 -19.77 1.85
C LEU A 456 -17.81 -20.60 1.04
N THR A 457 -17.87 -20.40 -0.27
CA THR A 457 -18.73 -21.20 -1.17
C THR A 457 -18.48 -22.70 -1.03
N LEU A 458 -17.21 -23.12 -0.92
CA LEU A 458 -16.83 -24.53 -0.76
C LEU A 458 -17.20 -25.09 0.62
N TYR A 459 -17.01 -24.33 1.70
CA TYR A 459 -17.42 -24.76 3.04
C TYR A 459 -18.95 -24.84 3.18
N LEU A 460 -19.71 -23.93 2.56
CA LEU A 460 -21.17 -24.00 2.51
C LEU A 460 -21.63 -25.26 1.74
N ARG A 461 -21.03 -25.58 0.60
CA ARG A 461 -21.27 -26.85 -0.10
C ARG A 461 -20.90 -28.09 0.73
N LEU A 462 -19.87 -28.03 1.57
CA LEU A 462 -19.49 -29.10 2.52
C LEU A 462 -20.40 -29.19 3.76
N LEU A 463 -21.20 -28.16 4.04
CA LEU A 463 -22.20 -28.16 5.11
C LEU A 463 -23.51 -28.84 4.67
N SER A 464 -23.86 -28.75 3.38
CA SER A 464 -24.99 -29.47 2.77
C SER A 464 -24.80 -30.99 2.80
N ASP A 465 -25.92 -31.72 2.82
CA ASP A 465 -25.94 -33.18 2.60
C ASP A 465 -25.89 -33.55 1.12
N ASN A 466 -26.12 -32.60 0.21
CA ASN A 466 -26.03 -32.77 -1.24
C ASN A 466 -24.97 -31.83 -1.83
N PRO A 467 -23.93 -32.33 -2.52
CA PRO A 467 -22.85 -31.49 -3.05
C PRO A 467 -23.27 -30.64 -4.26
N GLU A 468 -24.30 -31.07 -5.00
CA GLU A 468 -24.85 -30.34 -6.15
C GLU A 468 -25.77 -29.21 -5.67
N HIS A 469 -26.61 -29.49 -4.66
CA HIS A 469 -27.59 -28.58 -4.09
C HIS A 469 -27.03 -27.92 -2.81
N PRO A 470 -26.46 -26.71 -2.90
CA PRO A 470 -25.92 -25.99 -1.76
C PRO A 470 -27.04 -25.66 -0.75
N PRO A 471 -26.70 -25.39 0.53
CA PRO A 471 -27.71 -25.02 1.50
C PRO A 471 -28.13 -23.56 1.30
N GLU A 472 -29.39 -23.21 1.58
CA GLU A 472 -29.86 -21.81 1.45
C GLU A 472 -29.15 -20.89 2.46
N VAL A 473 -28.82 -21.41 3.65
CA VAL A 473 -28.05 -20.69 4.68
C VAL A 473 -26.64 -20.32 4.19
N GLY A 474 -26.22 -19.08 4.47
CA GLY A 474 -24.94 -18.53 4.00
C GLY A 474 -25.00 -17.88 2.62
N THR A 475 -26.12 -18.00 1.89
CA THR A 475 -26.28 -17.41 0.55
C THR A 475 -26.28 -15.88 0.61
N GLN A 476 -26.89 -15.28 1.64
CA GLN A 476 -26.89 -13.82 1.80
C GLN A 476 -25.49 -13.29 2.14
N SER A 477 -24.72 -14.01 2.94
CA SER A 477 -23.29 -13.74 3.19
C SER A 477 -22.45 -13.78 1.91
N LEU A 478 -22.72 -14.72 0.99
CA LEU A 478 -22.05 -14.76 -0.31
C LEU A 478 -22.42 -13.54 -1.18
N HIS A 479 -23.69 -13.13 -1.22
CA HIS A 479 -24.09 -11.89 -1.91
C HIS A 479 -23.44 -10.65 -1.29
N ALA A 480 -23.41 -10.55 0.05
CA ALA A 480 -22.74 -9.46 0.77
C ALA A 480 -21.23 -9.41 0.48
N ILE A 481 -20.53 -10.55 0.52
CA ILE A 481 -19.09 -10.61 0.20
C ILE A 481 -18.83 -10.29 -1.28
N LYS A 482 -19.68 -10.73 -2.22
CA LYS A 482 -19.58 -10.35 -3.63
C LYS A 482 -19.76 -8.84 -3.81
N LEU A 483 -20.77 -8.25 -3.17
CA LEU A 483 -20.98 -6.79 -3.12
C LEU A 483 -19.71 -6.07 -2.66
N LEU A 484 -19.14 -6.47 -1.51
CA LEU A 484 -17.96 -5.83 -0.92
C LEU A 484 -16.67 -5.98 -1.74
N THR A 485 -16.58 -7.02 -2.58
CA THR A 485 -15.34 -7.37 -3.31
C THR A 485 -15.37 -7.05 -4.80
N ALA A 486 -16.56 -6.81 -5.38
CA ALA A 486 -16.73 -6.52 -6.80
C ALA A 486 -17.52 -5.23 -7.07
N ASP A 487 -18.54 -4.90 -6.28
CA ASP A 487 -19.60 -3.95 -6.68
C ASP A 487 -19.60 -2.64 -5.87
N ILE A 488 -19.19 -2.65 -4.60
CA ILE A 488 -19.28 -1.49 -3.69
C ILE A 488 -18.54 -0.25 -4.21
N ASP A 489 -17.46 -0.48 -4.96
CA ASP A 489 -16.60 0.53 -5.56
C ASP A 489 -17.20 1.19 -6.84
N SER A 490 -18.32 0.64 -7.32
CA SER A 490 -19.15 1.16 -8.43
C SER A 490 -20.47 1.79 -7.96
N ILE A 491 -20.91 1.49 -6.74
CA ILE A 491 -22.10 2.11 -6.16
C ILE A 491 -21.83 3.60 -5.90
N PRO A 492 -22.81 4.52 -6.08
CA PRO A 492 -22.65 5.92 -5.74
C PRO A 492 -22.28 6.13 -4.26
N GLU A 493 -21.39 7.07 -3.95
CA GLU A 493 -20.88 7.26 -2.57
C GLU A 493 -21.99 7.56 -1.54
N ALA A 494 -23.03 8.28 -1.96
CA ALA A 494 -24.23 8.53 -1.13
C ALA A 494 -24.98 7.25 -0.76
N GLU A 495 -24.91 6.20 -1.59
CA GLU A 495 -25.57 4.91 -1.40
C GLU A 495 -24.68 3.88 -0.67
N HIS A 496 -23.37 4.16 -0.50
CA HIS A 496 -22.44 3.25 0.22
C HIS A 496 -22.93 2.88 1.62
N PRO A 497 -23.43 3.80 2.46
CA PRO A 497 -23.89 3.45 3.80
C PRO A 497 -25.03 2.42 3.77
N PHE A 498 -25.99 2.55 2.84
CA PHE A 498 -27.09 1.59 2.67
C PHE A 498 -26.56 0.20 2.28
N ALA A 499 -25.68 0.15 1.27
CA ALA A 499 -25.08 -1.09 0.81
C ALA A 499 -24.26 -1.78 1.91
N LEU A 500 -23.51 -1.02 2.71
CA LEU A 500 -22.69 -1.51 3.81
C LEU A 500 -23.53 -1.98 5.01
N ILE A 501 -24.57 -1.22 5.41
CA ILE A 501 -25.50 -1.63 6.48
C ILE A 501 -26.19 -2.94 6.10
N TYR A 502 -26.71 -3.06 4.87
CA TYR A 502 -27.36 -4.28 4.41
C TYR A 502 -26.39 -5.48 4.34
N ALA A 503 -25.17 -5.27 3.85
CA ALA A 503 -24.14 -6.31 3.83
C ALA A 503 -23.78 -6.78 5.26
N LEU A 504 -23.73 -5.86 6.22
CA LEU A 504 -23.48 -6.17 7.64
C LEU A 504 -24.62 -7.01 8.25
N ASP A 505 -25.86 -6.66 7.95
CA ASP A 505 -27.06 -7.39 8.40
C ASP A 505 -27.06 -8.84 7.89
N CYS A 506 -26.92 -9.04 6.57
CA CYS A 506 -26.80 -10.37 5.95
C CYS A 506 -25.75 -11.25 6.62
N LEU A 507 -24.56 -10.69 6.86
CA LEU A 507 -23.46 -11.42 7.49
C LEU A 507 -23.80 -11.77 8.94
N LYS A 508 -24.53 -10.91 9.67
CA LYS A 508 -24.93 -11.17 11.07
C LYS A 508 -26.06 -12.18 11.18
N GLU A 509 -27.10 -12.08 10.35
CA GLU A 509 -28.19 -13.06 10.31
C GLU A 509 -27.68 -14.46 9.98
N ASP A 510 -26.93 -14.62 8.88
CA ASP A 510 -26.33 -15.89 8.51
C ASP A 510 -25.34 -16.39 9.57
N LYS A 511 -24.49 -15.53 10.16
CA LYS A 511 -23.56 -15.92 11.23
C LYS A 511 -24.29 -16.49 12.44
N LEU A 512 -25.41 -15.88 12.86
CA LEU A 512 -26.24 -16.38 13.95
C LEU A 512 -26.90 -17.72 13.58
N HIS A 513 -27.45 -17.82 12.36
CA HIS A 513 -28.07 -19.05 11.88
C HIS A 513 -27.04 -20.20 11.79
N ILE A 514 -25.91 -19.99 11.13
CA ILE A 514 -24.80 -20.95 10.96
C ILE A 514 -24.24 -21.38 12.33
N ALA A 515 -24.10 -20.47 13.28
CA ALA A 515 -23.67 -20.80 14.63
C ALA A 515 -24.68 -21.72 15.35
N SER A 516 -25.99 -21.53 15.13
CA SER A 516 -27.02 -22.41 15.74
C SER A 516 -26.97 -23.85 15.22
N LEU A 517 -26.49 -24.08 14.00
CA LEU A 517 -26.33 -25.43 13.43
C LEU A 517 -25.20 -26.22 14.12
N ALA A 518 -24.29 -25.57 14.86
CA ALA A 518 -23.14 -26.22 15.49
C ALA A 518 -23.54 -27.22 16.57
N THR A 519 -24.65 -26.99 17.28
CA THR A 519 -25.08 -27.82 18.43
C THR A 519 -25.70 -29.16 18.04
N SER A 520 -26.19 -29.29 16.81
CA SER A 520 -26.82 -30.50 16.26
C SER A 520 -25.99 -31.18 15.15
N SER A 521 -24.85 -30.60 14.77
CA SER A 521 -23.98 -31.08 13.69
C SER A 521 -23.00 -32.18 14.11
N SER A 522 -22.57 -32.99 13.14
CA SER A 522 -21.45 -33.92 13.33
C SER A 522 -20.14 -33.17 13.64
N PRO A 523 -19.13 -33.80 14.27
CA PRO A 523 -17.84 -33.14 14.55
C PRO A 523 -17.14 -32.58 13.31
N GLU A 524 -17.36 -33.21 12.14
CA GLU A 524 -16.85 -32.73 10.85
C GLU A 524 -17.58 -31.47 10.39
N LYS A 525 -18.94 -31.48 10.36
CA LYS A 525 -19.74 -30.30 10.00
C LYS A 525 -19.52 -29.13 10.97
N ALA A 526 -19.36 -29.42 12.27
CA ALA A 526 -18.97 -28.43 13.27
C ALA A 526 -17.57 -27.83 13.00
N GLY A 527 -16.68 -28.57 12.33
CA GLY A 527 -15.42 -28.04 11.80
C GLY A 527 -15.63 -27.04 10.67
N TYR A 528 -16.46 -27.39 9.67
CA TYR A 528 -16.80 -26.48 8.57
C TYR A 528 -17.51 -25.21 9.06
N ILE A 529 -18.42 -25.32 10.04
CA ILE A 529 -19.07 -24.17 10.68
C ILE A 529 -18.05 -23.20 11.28
N ARG A 530 -17.02 -23.68 11.98
CA ARG A 530 -15.97 -22.80 12.53
C ARG A 530 -15.19 -22.06 11.44
N GLU A 531 -14.85 -22.73 10.34
CA GLU A 531 -14.16 -22.09 9.20
C GLU A 531 -15.06 -21.04 8.52
N ILE A 532 -16.37 -21.31 8.37
CA ILE A 532 -17.33 -20.35 7.82
C ILE A 532 -17.43 -19.10 8.69
N LEU A 533 -17.58 -19.26 10.01
CA LEU A 533 -17.66 -18.13 10.94
C LEU A 533 -16.37 -17.30 10.93
N ALA A 534 -15.21 -17.96 10.87
CA ALA A 534 -13.90 -17.30 10.76
C ALA A 534 -13.66 -16.61 9.40
N LEU A 535 -14.34 -17.03 8.33
CA LEU A 535 -14.33 -16.36 7.03
C LEU A 535 -15.23 -15.12 6.99
N ILE A 536 -16.36 -15.13 7.71
CA ILE A 536 -17.32 -14.02 7.76
C ILE A 536 -16.81 -12.86 8.64
N GLU A 537 -16.23 -13.17 9.80
CA GLU A 537 -15.85 -12.17 10.82
C GLU A 537 -14.92 -11.03 10.31
N PRO A 538 -13.91 -11.26 9.46
CA PRO A 538 -13.08 -10.18 8.92
C PRO A 538 -13.83 -9.20 8.00
N PHE A 539 -14.89 -9.65 7.32
CA PHE A 539 -15.73 -8.76 6.50
C PHE A 539 -16.61 -7.89 7.39
N GLU A 540 -17.26 -8.48 8.39
CA GLU A 540 -18.05 -7.77 9.42
C GLU A 540 -17.21 -6.64 10.07
N GLN A 541 -16.03 -6.96 10.58
CA GLN A 541 -15.12 -5.98 11.20
C GLN A 541 -14.69 -4.86 10.24
N ARG A 542 -14.51 -5.17 8.94
CA ARG A 542 -14.11 -4.19 7.93
C ARG A 542 -15.26 -3.26 7.54
N ILE A 543 -16.47 -3.79 7.41
CA ILE A 543 -17.69 -3.00 7.17
C ILE A 543 -17.94 -2.07 8.35
N GLU A 544 -17.92 -2.61 9.57
CA GLU A 544 -18.05 -1.82 10.80
C GLU A 544 -16.99 -0.71 10.86
N SER A 545 -15.74 -1.01 10.50
CA SER A 545 -14.67 0.00 10.45
C SER A 545 -14.91 1.09 9.40
N ARG A 546 -15.36 0.74 8.19
CA ARG A 546 -15.67 1.69 7.12
C ARG A 546 -16.88 2.57 7.46
N LEU A 547 -17.95 1.98 7.97
CA LEU A 547 -19.12 2.68 8.48
C LEU A 547 -18.73 3.63 9.63
N ASN A 548 -17.96 3.15 10.61
CA ASN A 548 -17.43 3.97 11.70
C ASN A 548 -16.64 5.20 11.21
N GLN A 549 -15.84 5.07 10.15
CA GLN A 549 -15.09 6.18 9.55
C GLN A 549 -16.00 7.17 8.80
N GLN A 550 -16.99 6.67 8.05
CA GLN A 550 -17.99 7.52 7.39
C GLN A 550 -18.82 8.31 8.41
N TYR A 551 -19.24 7.68 9.51
CA TYR A 551 -20.01 8.38 10.56
C TYR A 551 -19.18 9.37 11.39
N GLU A 552 -17.86 9.20 11.49
CA GLU A 552 -16.97 10.19 12.11
C GLU A 552 -16.72 11.41 11.22
N SER A 553 -16.91 11.31 9.89
CA SER A 553 -16.81 12.46 8.98
C SER A 553 -18.13 13.22 8.79
N TRP A 554 -19.25 12.65 9.21
CA TRP A 554 -20.56 13.29 9.13
C TRP A 554 -20.81 14.27 10.28
N GLY A 555 -21.36 15.43 9.98
CA GLY A 555 -21.81 16.40 10.98
C GLY A 555 -22.98 15.85 11.80
N GLY A 556 -23.13 16.30 13.05
CA GLY A 556 -24.14 15.80 14.00
C GLY A 556 -25.61 16.06 13.64
N ASP A 557 -25.89 16.63 12.47
CA ASP A 557 -27.23 16.89 11.92
C ASP A 557 -27.56 16.01 10.70
N THR A 558 -26.64 15.12 10.26
CA THR A 558 -26.91 14.17 9.17
C THR A 558 -27.80 13.04 9.67
N GLU A 559 -29.04 12.94 9.16
CA GLU A 559 -29.89 11.77 9.42
C GLU A 559 -29.31 10.51 8.77
N LEU A 560 -29.22 9.45 9.56
CA LEU A 560 -28.76 8.14 9.11
C LEU A 560 -29.82 7.47 8.21
N PRO A 561 -29.41 6.71 7.18
CA PRO A 561 -30.23 5.71 6.51
C PRO A 561 -31.06 4.89 7.49
N GLY A 562 -32.38 4.84 7.27
CA GLY A 562 -33.24 3.94 8.02
C GLY A 562 -33.07 2.50 7.54
N LEU A 563 -32.96 1.55 8.49
CA LEU A 563 -32.88 0.10 8.22
C LEU A 563 -34.07 -0.46 7.40
N ASP A 564 -35.17 0.30 7.33
CA ASP A 564 -36.42 -0.02 6.66
C ASP A 564 -36.57 0.64 5.27
N GLN A 565 -35.61 1.48 4.85
CA GLN A 565 -35.68 2.22 3.58
C GLN A 565 -35.68 1.28 2.36
N ASP A 566 -36.39 1.68 1.31
CA ASP A 566 -36.49 0.89 0.08
C ASP A 566 -35.21 1.01 -0.73
N ILE A 567 -34.45 -0.09 -0.81
CA ILE A 567 -33.25 -0.19 -1.64
C ILE A 567 -33.70 -0.54 -3.06
N ASP A 568 -33.58 0.43 -3.98
CA ASP A 568 -33.84 0.28 -5.41
C ASP A 568 -33.05 1.35 -6.18
N PHE A 569 -31.74 1.11 -6.39
CA PHE A 569 -30.87 2.03 -7.12
C PHE A 569 -29.99 1.31 -8.14
N ASP A 570 -29.63 2.04 -9.20
CA ASP A 570 -28.83 1.57 -10.32
C ASP A 570 -27.37 2.02 -10.20
N PHE A 571 -26.46 1.19 -10.69
CA PHE A 571 -25.04 1.50 -10.80
C PHE A 571 -24.41 0.80 -12.01
N VAL A 572 -23.24 1.26 -12.45
CA VAL A 572 -22.50 0.66 -13.56
C VAL A 572 -21.22 0.02 -13.01
N PRO A 573 -21.04 -1.31 -13.16
CA PRO A 573 -19.81 -1.99 -12.74
C PRO A 573 -18.56 -1.40 -13.41
N ARG A 574 -17.42 -1.35 -12.69
CA ARG A 574 -16.15 -0.94 -13.28
C ARG A 574 -15.77 -1.92 -14.37
N GLN A 575 -15.59 -1.43 -15.60
CA GLN A 575 -15.10 -2.24 -16.71
C GLN A 575 -13.69 -2.76 -16.38
N PRO A 576 -13.40 -4.07 -16.51
CA PRO A 576 -12.06 -4.58 -16.33
C PRO A 576 -11.14 -3.96 -17.39
N ALA A 577 -10.14 -3.20 -16.93
CA ALA A 577 -9.27 -2.38 -17.77
C ALA A 577 -8.42 -3.16 -18.79
N THR A 578 -8.40 -4.49 -18.73
CA THR A 578 -7.79 -5.38 -19.74
C THR A 578 -8.65 -5.55 -21.00
N SER A 579 -9.78 -4.85 -21.11
CA SER A 579 -10.80 -5.12 -22.12
C SER A 579 -11.27 -3.85 -22.83
N GLU A 580 -10.35 -3.22 -23.57
CA GLU A 580 -10.64 -2.14 -24.54
C GLU A 580 -11.63 -2.58 -25.65
N THR A 581 -11.79 -3.89 -25.86
CA THR A 581 -12.68 -4.52 -26.84
C THR A 581 -13.90 -5.24 -26.24
N ALA A 582 -14.11 -5.19 -24.93
CA ALA A 582 -15.35 -5.72 -24.35
C ALA A 582 -16.53 -4.77 -24.60
N ALA A 583 -17.73 -5.35 -24.71
CA ALA A 583 -18.97 -4.59 -24.62
C ALA A 583 -19.01 -3.79 -23.30
N PRO A 584 -19.64 -2.59 -23.28
CA PRO A 584 -19.78 -1.82 -22.05
C PRO A 584 -20.52 -2.66 -20.98
N PRO A 585 -20.11 -2.57 -19.70
CA PRO A 585 -20.74 -3.33 -18.64
C PRO A 585 -22.22 -2.98 -18.52
N LEU A 586 -23.08 -4.00 -18.44
CA LEU A 586 -24.52 -3.82 -18.29
C LEU A 586 -24.81 -3.07 -16.97
N PRO A 587 -25.79 -2.15 -16.96
CA PRO A 587 -26.28 -1.55 -15.72
C PRO A 587 -26.72 -2.64 -14.75
N ARG A 588 -26.32 -2.51 -13.49
CA ARG A 588 -26.75 -3.41 -12.40
C ARG A 588 -27.58 -2.64 -11.40
N LYS A 589 -28.55 -3.33 -10.81
CA LYS A 589 -29.46 -2.79 -9.81
C LYS A 589 -29.28 -3.51 -8.49
N MET A 590 -29.11 -2.76 -7.41
CA MET A 590 -29.27 -3.28 -6.05
C MET A 590 -30.72 -3.04 -5.63
N PHE A 591 -31.45 -4.11 -5.32
CA PHE A 591 -32.89 -4.04 -5.07
C PHE A 591 -33.36 -4.96 -3.95
N ARG A 592 -34.31 -4.50 -3.14
CA ARG A 592 -35.03 -5.31 -2.16
C ARG A 592 -36.15 -6.11 -2.82
N THR A 593 -36.21 -7.40 -2.50
CA THR A 593 -37.28 -8.33 -2.87
C THR A 593 -37.77 -9.07 -1.62
N ARG A 594 -38.99 -9.61 -1.67
CA ARG A 594 -39.54 -10.44 -0.61
C ARG A 594 -39.71 -11.88 -1.11
N GLN A 595 -39.16 -12.83 -0.37
CA GLN A 595 -39.22 -14.26 -0.67
C GLN A 595 -39.53 -15.04 0.60
N HIS A 596 -40.49 -15.96 0.52
CA HIS A 596 -40.87 -16.84 1.64
C HIS A 596 -41.12 -16.05 2.94
N GLY A 597 -41.80 -14.91 2.83
CA GLY A 597 -42.09 -14.00 3.95
C GLY A 597 -40.94 -13.09 4.40
N THR A 598 -39.68 -13.41 4.07
CA THR A 598 -38.45 -12.68 4.42
C THR A 598 -38.04 -11.65 3.36
N TYR A 599 -37.32 -10.59 3.75
CA TYR A 599 -36.71 -9.67 2.80
C TYR A 599 -35.29 -10.12 2.44
N LYS A 600 -34.92 -9.97 1.17
CA LYS A 600 -33.57 -10.16 0.65
C LYS A 600 -33.26 -8.96 -0.25
N VAL A 601 -32.04 -8.42 -0.22
CA VAL A 601 -31.55 -7.46 -1.21
C VAL A 601 -30.55 -8.18 -2.10
N LEU A 602 -30.82 -8.14 -3.40
CA LEU A 602 -30.07 -8.82 -4.41
C LEU A 602 -29.44 -7.80 -5.35
N ILE A 603 -28.45 -8.25 -6.12
CA ILE A 603 -27.80 -7.44 -7.14
C ILE A 603 -27.76 -8.23 -8.44
N GLY A 604 -28.50 -7.77 -9.45
CA GLY A 604 -28.56 -8.39 -10.77
C GLY A 604 -28.33 -7.38 -11.89
N GLU A 605 -28.26 -7.90 -13.11
CA GLU A 605 -28.13 -7.14 -14.35
C GLU A 605 -29.51 -6.67 -14.82
N THR A 606 -29.60 -5.41 -15.23
CA THR A 606 -30.87 -4.79 -15.61
C THR A 606 -31.08 -4.90 -17.11
N GLU A 607 -32.19 -5.52 -17.51
CA GLU A 607 -32.63 -5.67 -18.89
C GLU A 607 -33.96 -4.91 -19.06
N THR A 608 -34.04 -4.02 -20.06
CA THR A 608 -35.26 -3.28 -20.39
C THR A 608 -35.78 -3.77 -21.73
N ALA A 609 -36.98 -4.35 -21.73
CA ALA A 609 -37.64 -4.83 -22.93
C ALA A 609 -38.14 -3.67 -23.82
N PRO A 610 -38.39 -3.89 -25.13
CA PRO A 610 -38.82 -2.83 -26.05
C PRO A 610 -40.16 -2.15 -25.71
N ASP A 611 -40.97 -2.77 -24.84
CA ASP A 611 -42.22 -2.22 -24.29
C ASP A 611 -42.00 -1.30 -23.07
N GLY A 612 -40.75 -1.15 -22.62
CA GLY A 612 -40.37 -0.39 -21.44
C GLY A 612 -40.38 -1.17 -20.13
N ASN A 613 -40.72 -2.46 -20.13
CA ASN A 613 -40.70 -3.28 -18.93
C ASN A 613 -39.25 -3.57 -18.48
N VAL A 614 -38.94 -3.24 -17.22
CA VAL A 614 -37.63 -3.48 -16.61
C VAL A 614 -37.64 -4.79 -15.84
N THR A 615 -36.65 -5.63 -16.13
CA THR A 615 -36.43 -6.92 -15.49
C THR A 615 -35.00 -7.01 -14.97
N ILE A 616 -34.79 -7.74 -13.87
CA ILE A 616 -33.46 -7.89 -13.26
C ILE A 616 -33.08 -9.36 -13.27
N ASN A 617 -31.94 -9.68 -13.86
CA ASN A 617 -31.39 -11.02 -13.96
C ASN A 617 -30.34 -11.22 -12.85
N VAL A 618 -30.66 -12.04 -11.84
CA VAL A 618 -29.75 -12.35 -10.72
C VAL A 618 -29.11 -13.73 -10.94
N PRO A 619 -27.78 -13.82 -11.10
CA PRO A 619 -27.10 -15.10 -11.29
C PRO A 619 -26.99 -15.89 -9.98
N ASP A 620 -27.10 -17.22 -10.05
CA ASP A 620 -26.77 -18.10 -8.93
C ASP A 620 -25.26 -18.08 -8.67
N LEU A 621 -24.86 -17.77 -7.43
CA LEU A 621 -23.46 -17.73 -7.01
C LEU A 621 -22.83 -19.12 -6.85
N PHE A 622 -23.66 -20.16 -6.72
CA PHE A 622 -23.23 -21.54 -6.68
C PHE A 622 -23.17 -22.17 -8.07
N SER A 623 -24.06 -21.75 -8.98
CA SER A 623 -24.23 -22.30 -10.34
C SER A 623 -24.20 -21.18 -11.39
N PRO A 624 -23.05 -20.50 -11.61
CA PRO A 624 -22.97 -19.29 -12.44
C PRO A 624 -23.28 -19.53 -13.92
N ASP A 625 -23.20 -20.78 -14.40
CA ASP A 625 -23.55 -21.18 -15.77
C ASP A 625 -25.05 -21.50 -15.94
N ALA A 626 -25.83 -21.50 -14.86
CA ALA A 626 -27.28 -21.70 -14.91
C ALA A 626 -28.01 -20.42 -15.37
N PRO A 627 -29.21 -20.53 -15.98
CA PRO A 627 -30.03 -19.37 -16.30
C PRO A 627 -30.29 -18.50 -15.06
N PRO A 628 -30.08 -17.18 -15.10
CA PRO A 628 -30.27 -16.31 -13.95
C PRO A 628 -31.75 -16.26 -13.53
N GLN A 629 -32.00 -16.12 -12.23
CA GLN A 629 -33.36 -15.89 -11.74
C GLN A 629 -33.77 -14.46 -12.13
N ARG A 630 -34.80 -14.35 -12.97
CA ARG A 630 -35.39 -13.07 -13.38
C ARG A 630 -36.32 -12.53 -12.28
N TYR A 631 -36.32 -11.22 -12.10
CA TYR A 631 -37.23 -10.46 -11.24
C TYR A 631 -37.91 -9.36 -12.05
N GLU A 632 -39.14 -9.01 -11.67
CA GLU A 632 -39.88 -7.88 -12.25
C GLU A 632 -40.71 -7.17 -11.17
N LYS A 633 -41.00 -5.88 -11.38
CA LYS A 633 -41.68 -5.04 -10.38
C LYS A 633 -43.20 -5.19 -10.51
N ARG A 634 -43.83 -5.87 -9.55
CA ARG A 634 -45.28 -6.12 -9.49
C ARG A 634 -45.87 -5.42 -8.27
N GLN A 635 -46.92 -4.63 -8.47
CA GLN A 635 -47.60 -3.87 -7.41
C GLN A 635 -46.68 -2.97 -6.56
N GLY A 636 -45.53 -2.55 -7.12
CA GLY A 636 -44.52 -1.73 -6.44
C GLY A 636 -43.37 -2.51 -5.80
N GLU A 637 -43.45 -3.83 -5.67
CA GLU A 637 -42.38 -4.68 -5.12
C GLU A 637 -41.67 -5.49 -6.22
N TRP A 638 -40.37 -5.73 -6.07
CA TRP A 638 -39.64 -6.67 -6.93
C TRP A 638 -39.95 -8.11 -6.53
N GLN A 639 -40.44 -8.91 -7.46
CA GLN A 639 -40.82 -10.30 -7.24
C GLN A 639 -40.13 -11.23 -8.25
N PRO A 640 -39.75 -12.46 -7.86
CA PRO A 640 -39.18 -13.42 -8.78
C PRO A 640 -40.20 -13.84 -9.84
N VAL A 641 -39.77 -13.86 -11.10
CA VAL A 641 -40.56 -14.41 -12.22
C VAL A 641 -40.57 -15.92 -12.08
N ARG A 642 -41.73 -16.48 -11.72
CA ARG A 642 -41.92 -17.93 -11.63
C ARG A 642 -42.06 -18.54 -13.04
N PRO A 643 -41.55 -19.75 -13.29
CA PRO A 643 -41.79 -20.47 -14.55
C PRO A 643 -43.29 -20.65 -14.82
N ALA A 644 -43.68 -20.71 -16.10
CA ALA A 644 -45.04 -21.06 -16.46
C ALA A 644 -45.36 -22.50 -16.00
N VAL A 645 -46.32 -22.65 -15.10
CA VAL A 645 -46.77 -23.96 -14.61
C VAL A 645 -47.37 -24.75 -15.78
N ALA A 646 -46.98 -26.02 -15.92
CA ALA A 646 -47.56 -26.90 -16.94
C ALA A 646 -49.08 -27.04 -16.74
N PRO A 647 -49.89 -27.07 -17.81
CA PRO A 647 -51.34 -27.09 -17.70
C PRO A 647 -51.83 -28.38 -17.04
N ALA A 648 -52.18 -28.29 -15.76
CA ALA A 648 -52.75 -29.40 -14.97
C ALA A 648 -54.25 -29.55 -15.22
N SER A 649 -54.77 -30.78 -15.13
CA SER A 649 -56.19 -31.04 -15.35
C SER A 649 -57.04 -30.63 -14.14
N ARG A 650 -58.33 -30.35 -14.38
CA ARG A 650 -59.30 -29.96 -13.34
C ARG A 650 -59.28 -30.87 -12.09
N PRO A 651 -59.25 -32.21 -12.19
CA PRO A 651 -59.18 -33.09 -11.02
C PRO A 651 -57.87 -32.99 -10.25
N GLU A 652 -56.75 -32.78 -10.95
CA GLU A 652 -55.42 -32.65 -10.32
C GLU A 652 -55.31 -31.34 -9.54
N LEU A 653 -55.80 -30.25 -10.13
CA LEU A 653 -55.88 -28.94 -9.48
C LEU A 653 -56.74 -28.98 -8.20
N ILE A 654 -57.89 -29.69 -8.22
CA ILE A 654 -58.75 -29.86 -7.03
C ILE A 654 -58.07 -30.74 -5.97
N ARG A 655 -57.42 -31.83 -6.39
CA ARG A 655 -56.73 -32.75 -5.46
C ARG A 655 -55.62 -32.03 -4.71
N GLU A 656 -54.78 -31.30 -5.42
CA GLU A 656 -53.66 -30.57 -4.83
C GLU A 656 -54.12 -29.38 -3.97
N ALA A 657 -55.18 -28.68 -4.40
CA ALA A 657 -55.80 -27.63 -3.60
C ALA A 657 -56.33 -28.14 -2.25
N ASN A 658 -56.98 -29.31 -2.21
CA ASN A 658 -57.45 -29.89 -0.95
C ASN A 658 -56.28 -30.38 -0.07
N ARG A 659 -55.26 -31.01 -0.66
CA ARG A 659 -54.04 -31.43 0.07
C ARG A 659 -53.38 -30.26 0.79
N LEU A 660 -53.09 -29.17 0.05
CA LEU A 660 -52.48 -27.96 0.62
C LEU A 660 -53.34 -27.33 1.73
N LEU A 661 -54.67 -27.44 1.66
CA LEU A 661 -55.59 -26.94 2.67
C LEU A 661 -55.66 -27.83 3.92
N GLU A 662 -55.44 -29.13 3.79
CA GLU A 662 -55.35 -30.08 4.91
C GLU A 662 -54.01 -29.92 5.65
N ASP A 663 -52.91 -29.66 4.93
CA ASP A 663 -51.57 -29.54 5.51
C ASP A 663 -51.32 -28.22 6.30
N VAL A 664 -52.19 -27.20 6.18
CA VAL A 664 -52.00 -25.88 6.82
C VAL A 664 -51.76 -25.97 8.34
N GLU A 665 -52.60 -26.71 9.05
CA GLU A 665 -52.47 -26.87 10.51
C GLU A 665 -51.25 -27.72 10.89
N VAL A 666 -50.83 -28.64 10.01
CA VAL A 666 -49.59 -29.42 10.18
C VAL A 666 -48.37 -28.50 10.11
N HIS A 667 -48.32 -27.61 9.12
CA HIS A 667 -47.26 -26.62 8.98
C HIS A 667 -47.22 -25.62 10.16
N LEU A 668 -48.38 -25.15 10.63
CA LEU A 668 -48.47 -24.28 11.82
C LEU A 668 -48.09 -25.01 13.12
N ALA A 669 -48.33 -26.32 13.23
CA ALA A 669 -47.89 -27.14 14.36
C ALA A 669 -46.38 -27.39 14.33
N GLU A 670 -45.80 -27.72 13.17
CA GLU A 670 -44.36 -27.90 13.02
C GLU A 670 -43.62 -26.58 13.28
N ALA A 671 -44.13 -25.44 12.84
CA ALA A 671 -43.55 -24.13 13.15
C ALA A 671 -43.44 -23.86 14.67
N LYS A 672 -44.45 -24.26 15.45
CA LYS A 672 -44.42 -24.21 16.93
C LYS A 672 -43.42 -25.22 17.52
N ALA A 673 -43.27 -26.40 16.91
CA ALA A 673 -42.26 -27.38 17.32
C ALA A 673 -40.84 -26.86 17.07
N LYS A 674 -40.60 -26.21 15.93
CA LYS A 674 -39.34 -25.51 15.61
C LYS A 674 -39.02 -24.39 16.61
N GLU A 675 -40.02 -23.57 16.93
CA GLU A 675 -39.91 -22.52 17.96
C GLU A 675 -39.56 -23.12 19.33
N ALA A 676 -40.21 -24.21 19.74
CA ALA A 676 -39.93 -24.90 21.00
C ALA A 676 -38.54 -25.56 21.05
N ARG A 677 -37.98 -25.94 19.89
CA ARG A 677 -36.58 -26.38 19.74
C ARG A 677 -35.58 -25.22 19.67
N ASN A 678 -36.05 -23.97 19.70
CA ASN A 678 -35.27 -22.75 19.53
C ASN A 678 -34.44 -22.75 18.23
N GLU A 679 -35.05 -23.24 17.14
CA GLU A 679 -34.52 -23.08 15.78
C GLU A 679 -34.46 -21.58 15.38
N TYR A 680 -33.64 -21.23 14.38
CA TYR A 680 -33.48 -19.83 13.96
C TYR A 680 -34.83 -19.23 13.49
N PRO A 681 -35.26 -18.03 13.97
CA PRO A 681 -36.57 -17.47 13.62
C PRO A 681 -36.78 -17.32 12.11
N GLY A 682 -35.73 -16.94 11.37
CA GLY A 682 -35.75 -16.81 9.91
C GLY A 682 -36.15 -18.10 9.20
N GLU A 683 -35.69 -19.26 9.68
CA GLU A 683 -36.04 -20.56 9.10
C GLU A 683 -37.50 -20.91 9.30
N ILE A 684 -38.09 -20.54 10.43
CA ILE A 684 -39.50 -20.82 10.72
C ILE A 684 -40.41 -19.93 9.85
N ILE A 685 -40.02 -18.67 9.65
CA ILE A 685 -40.71 -17.73 8.75
C ILE A 685 -40.62 -18.23 7.32
N ARG A 686 -39.40 -18.61 6.88
CA ARG A 686 -39.11 -19.13 5.54
C ARG A 686 -39.90 -20.40 5.25
N TYR A 687 -39.90 -21.36 6.16
CA TYR A 687 -40.69 -22.60 6.08
C TYR A 687 -42.20 -22.32 5.88
N LEU A 688 -42.79 -21.45 6.71
CA LEU A 688 -44.20 -21.09 6.55
C LEU A 688 -44.46 -20.25 5.29
N GLY A 689 -43.50 -19.44 4.88
CA GLY A 689 -43.53 -18.65 3.66
C GLY A 689 -43.52 -19.50 2.39
N GLU A 690 -42.68 -20.53 2.33
CA GLU A 690 -42.62 -21.51 1.25
C GLU A 690 -43.97 -22.25 1.08
N HIS A 691 -44.58 -22.69 2.19
CA HIS A 691 -45.91 -23.29 2.14
C HIS A 691 -47.02 -22.27 1.77
N ALA A 692 -46.90 -21.00 2.17
CA ALA A 692 -47.80 -19.95 1.74
C ALA A 692 -47.67 -19.64 0.23
N ASP A 693 -46.45 -19.65 -0.28
CA ASP A 693 -46.12 -19.52 -1.70
C ASP A 693 -46.76 -20.66 -2.52
N HIS A 694 -46.67 -21.91 -2.06
CA HIS A 694 -47.35 -23.04 -2.68
C HIS A 694 -48.89 -22.88 -2.70
N CYS A 695 -49.50 -22.37 -1.62
CA CYS A 695 -50.94 -22.04 -1.62
C CYS A 695 -51.28 -20.94 -2.66
N SER A 696 -50.43 -19.92 -2.79
CA SER A 696 -50.63 -18.82 -3.73
C SER A 696 -50.49 -19.26 -5.19
N ASP A 697 -49.49 -20.10 -5.49
CA ASP A 697 -49.30 -20.66 -6.83
C ASP A 697 -50.49 -21.55 -7.23
N GLN A 698 -50.97 -22.40 -6.31
CA GLN A 698 -52.13 -23.23 -6.58
C GLN A 698 -53.42 -22.42 -6.75
N ALA A 699 -53.61 -21.33 -6.00
CA ALA A 699 -54.71 -20.39 -6.20
C ALA A 699 -54.66 -19.76 -7.60
N THR A 700 -53.48 -19.32 -8.03
CA THR A 700 -53.25 -18.73 -9.35
C THR A 700 -53.46 -19.76 -10.49
N ALA A 701 -53.04 -21.01 -10.28
CA ALA A 701 -53.26 -22.10 -11.24
C ALA A 701 -54.75 -22.47 -11.39
N LEU A 702 -55.54 -22.38 -10.30
CA LEU A 702 -56.99 -22.54 -10.33
C LEU A 702 -57.65 -21.39 -11.11
N GLU A 703 -57.26 -20.14 -10.85
CA GLU A 703 -57.84 -18.94 -11.48
C GLU A 703 -57.56 -18.85 -12.98
N ASN A 704 -56.36 -19.26 -13.41
CA ASN A 704 -55.96 -19.27 -14.82
C ASN A 704 -56.45 -20.51 -15.60
N SER A 705 -57.17 -21.43 -14.96
CA SER A 705 -57.69 -22.62 -15.63
C SER A 705 -58.86 -22.28 -16.58
N PRO A 706 -58.95 -22.87 -17.79
CA PRO A 706 -60.08 -22.67 -18.69
C PRO A 706 -61.43 -22.97 -18.01
N GLY A 707 -62.35 -22.00 -18.02
CA GLY A 707 -63.67 -22.11 -17.38
C GLY A 707 -63.69 -21.85 -15.86
N ALA A 708 -62.57 -21.50 -15.23
CA ALA A 708 -62.49 -21.33 -13.76
C ALA A 708 -63.50 -20.32 -13.18
N ALA A 709 -63.76 -19.21 -13.88
CA ALA A 709 -64.71 -18.18 -13.44
C ALA A 709 -66.17 -18.66 -13.40
N GLU A 710 -66.50 -19.71 -14.16
CA GLU A 710 -67.83 -20.34 -14.20
C GLU A 710 -67.91 -21.56 -13.24
N ASP A 711 -66.77 -22.00 -12.69
CA ASP A 711 -66.69 -23.12 -11.77
C ASP A 711 -66.69 -22.65 -10.29
N PRO A 712 -67.81 -22.84 -9.57
CA PRO A 712 -67.92 -22.41 -8.18
C PRO A 712 -67.00 -23.19 -7.24
N VAL A 713 -66.57 -24.40 -7.61
CA VAL A 713 -65.62 -25.20 -6.81
C VAL A 713 -64.23 -24.61 -6.92
N MET A 714 -63.76 -24.30 -8.13
CA MET A 714 -62.44 -23.69 -8.33
C MET A 714 -62.35 -22.28 -7.71
N THR A 715 -63.39 -21.47 -7.93
CA THR A 715 -63.50 -20.13 -7.32
C THR A 715 -63.51 -20.18 -5.78
N SER A 716 -64.15 -21.22 -5.19
CA SER A 716 -64.14 -21.43 -3.74
C SER A 716 -62.78 -21.91 -3.22
N LEU A 717 -62.12 -22.82 -3.95
CA LEU A 717 -60.80 -23.35 -3.58
C LEU A 717 -59.71 -22.28 -3.66
N SER A 718 -59.68 -21.44 -4.71
CA SER A 718 -58.71 -20.33 -4.79
C SER A 718 -58.81 -19.41 -3.57
N ARG A 719 -60.03 -18.96 -3.22
CA ARG A 719 -60.25 -18.10 -2.05
C ARG A 719 -59.82 -18.76 -0.74
N ARG A 720 -60.05 -20.07 -0.58
CA ARG A 720 -59.59 -20.84 0.59
C ARG A 720 -58.06 -20.92 0.65
N LEU A 721 -57.39 -21.15 -0.48
CA LEU A 721 -55.93 -21.19 -0.59
C LEU A 721 -55.29 -19.82 -0.31
N GLN A 722 -55.85 -18.73 -0.82
CA GLN A 722 -55.43 -17.36 -0.48
C GLN A 722 -55.55 -17.09 1.03
N ALA A 723 -56.67 -17.51 1.65
CA ALA A 723 -56.86 -17.38 3.09
C ALA A 723 -55.89 -18.25 3.91
N ALA A 724 -55.56 -19.45 3.42
CA ALA A 724 -54.58 -20.37 4.01
C ALA A 724 -53.14 -19.82 3.93
N GLY A 725 -52.69 -19.36 2.77
CA GLY A 725 -51.39 -18.70 2.61
C GLY A 725 -51.27 -17.48 3.53
N ALA A 726 -52.32 -16.66 3.61
CA ALA A 726 -52.36 -15.55 4.56
C ALA A 726 -52.34 -16.01 6.04
N ALA A 727 -52.87 -17.18 6.38
CA ALA A 727 -52.79 -17.76 7.73
C ALA A 727 -51.38 -18.25 8.07
N LEU A 728 -50.70 -18.91 7.13
CA LEU A 728 -49.30 -19.33 7.26
C LEU A 728 -48.37 -18.12 7.47
N ILE A 729 -48.53 -17.06 6.67
CA ILE A 729 -47.77 -15.80 6.82
C ILE A 729 -48.02 -15.16 8.20
N ARG A 730 -49.28 -15.08 8.66
CA ARG A 730 -49.59 -14.61 10.03
C ARG A 730 -48.97 -15.50 11.11
N GLY A 731 -48.96 -16.82 10.90
CA GLY A 731 -48.29 -17.78 11.78
C GLY A 731 -46.80 -17.46 11.96
N GLY A 732 -46.09 -17.27 10.84
CA GLY A 732 -44.66 -16.93 10.84
C GLY A 732 -44.38 -15.59 11.52
N HIS A 733 -45.16 -14.57 11.22
CA HIS A 733 -45.08 -13.27 11.90
C HIS A 733 -45.29 -13.39 13.41
N THR A 734 -46.29 -14.16 13.85
CA THR A 734 -46.56 -14.34 15.29
C THR A 734 -45.42 -15.09 16.00
N VAL A 735 -44.77 -16.06 15.34
CA VAL A 735 -43.54 -16.70 15.87
C VAL A 735 -42.40 -15.69 15.94
N GLN A 736 -42.15 -14.93 14.87
CA GLN A 736 -41.10 -13.91 14.80
C GLN A 736 -41.21 -12.91 15.96
N VAL A 737 -42.40 -12.36 16.20
CA VAL A 737 -42.67 -11.45 17.31
C VAL A 737 -42.31 -12.07 18.67
N ARG A 738 -42.73 -13.32 18.92
CA ARG A 738 -42.42 -14.01 20.19
C ARG A 738 -40.92 -14.24 20.37
N MET A 739 -40.24 -14.73 19.34
CA MET A 739 -38.81 -15.05 19.42
C MET A 739 -37.94 -13.78 19.48
N TYR A 740 -38.35 -12.70 18.80
CA TYR A 740 -37.63 -11.43 18.83
C TYR A 740 -37.73 -10.75 20.20
N LYS A 741 -38.82 -10.95 20.97
CA LYS A 741 -38.94 -10.49 22.36
C LYS A 741 -38.01 -11.21 23.37
N ASN A 742 -37.11 -12.08 22.92
CA ASN A 742 -36.11 -12.72 23.79
C ASN A 742 -35.08 -11.71 24.33
N ARG A 743 -35.33 -11.23 25.56
CA ARG A 743 -34.48 -10.31 26.36
C ARG A 743 -33.01 -10.66 26.53
N GLN A 744 -32.59 -11.89 26.18
CA GLN A 744 -31.18 -12.31 26.24
C GLN A 744 -30.38 -11.91 25.01
N VAL A 745 -31.06 -11.69 23.88
CA VAL A 745 -30.43 -11.23 22.63
C VAL A 745 -30.45 -9.71 22.60
N LEU A 746 -29.35 -9.10 22.16
CA LEU A 746 -29.30 -7.68 21.80
C LEU A 746 -29.17 -7.62 20.29
N ASP A 747 -30.15 -6.98 19.66
CA ASP A 747 -30.28 -6.88 18.23
C ASP A 747 -31.18 -5.68 17.90
N ILE A 748 -30.58 -4.60 17.39
CA ILE A 748 -31.31 -3.40 16.99
C ILE A 748 -32.29 -3.65 15.85
N MET A 749 -32.06 -4.64 14.98
CA MET A 749 -32.93 -4.93 13.86
C MET A 749 -34.19 -5.68 14.31
N ARG A 750 -34.06 -6.61 15.26
CA ARG A 750 -35.22 -7.18 15.98
C ARG A 750 -36.00 -6.12 16.73
N LEU A 751 -35.30 -5.19 17.39
CA LEU A 751 -35.92 -4.07 18.07
C LEU A 751 -36.67 -3.17 17.06
N ASN A 752 -36.07 -2.79 15.94
CA ASN A 752 -36.73 -1.99 14.92
C ASN A 752 -37.95 -2.71 14.33
N PHE A 753 -37.86 -4.01 14.04
CA PHE A 753 -39.01 -4.83 13.65
C PHE A 753 -40.14 -4.79 14.68
N LEU A 754 -39.83 -4.94 15.97
CA LEU A 754 -40.83 -4.88 17.05
C LEU A 754 -41.42 -3.46 17.22
N LEU A 755 -40.64 -2.41 16.95
CA LEU A 755 -41.14 -1.02 16.93
C LEU A 755 -42.09 -0.79 15.75
N ASP A 756 -41.73 -1.26 14.55
CA ASP A 756 -42.55 -1.10 13.33
C ASP A 756 -43.86 -1.90 13.36
N ASN A 757 -43.86 -3.03 14.05
CA ASN A 757 -45.07 -3.81 14.32
C ASN A 757 -45.83 -3.33 15.58
N ALA A 758 -45.39 -2.24 16.20
CA ALA A 758 -45.99 -1.64 17.41
C ALA A 758 -46.14 -2.62 18.59
N GLU A 759 -45.19 -3.54 18.74
CA GLU A 759 -45.14 -4.61 19.75
C GLU A 759 -44.52 -4.16 21.09
N LEU A 760 -44.02 -2.93 21.15
CA LEU A 760 -43.30 -2.37 22.29
C LEU A 760 -43.92 -1.07 22.79
N THR A 761 -43.62 -0.76 24.04
CA THR A 761 -43.75 0.57 24.64
C THR A 761 -42.39 1.03 25.14
N ALA A 762 -42.19 2.34 25.19
CA ALA A 762 -40.95 2.95 25.70
C ALA A 762 -41.28 3.89 26.86
N THR A 763 -40.41 3.94 27.86
CA THR A 763 -40.52 4.89 28.97
C THR A 763 -39.15 5.45 29.27
N ARG A 764 -38.98 6.78 29.22
CA ARG A 764 -37.72 7.43 29.58
C ARG A 764 -37.52 7.38 31.10
N THR A 765 -36.62 6.51 31.56
CA THR A 765 -36.35 6.26 32.98
C THR A 765 -35.21 7.11 33.54
N VAL A 766 -34.32 7.61 32.69
CA VAL A 766 -33.25 8.53 33.06
C VAL A 766 -33.20 9.67 32.04
N VAL A 767 -33.07 10.90 32.52
CA VAL A 767 -33.00 12.12 31.71
C VAL A 767 -31.70 12.85 32.01
N ARG A 768 -30.88 13.08 30.97
CA ARG A 768 -29.67 13.92 30.95
C ARG A 768 -28.78 13.76 32.20
N LYS A 769 -28.61 12.52 32.69
CA LYS A 769 -27.80 12.25 33.88
C LYS A 769 -26.34 12.59 33.61
N PRO A 770 -25.71 13.53 34.34
CA PRO A 770 -24.31 13.87 34.11
C PRO A 770 -23.38 12.72 34.51
N LEU A 771 -22.42 12.44 33.64
CA LEU A 771 -21.35 11.46 33.81
C LEU A 771 -20.00 12.15 33.67
N GLY A 772 -18.98 11.68 34.40
CA GLY A 772 -17.63 12.25 34.35
C GLY A 772 -17.50 13.63 35.01
N LYS A 773 -16.36 14.30 34.79
CA LYS A 773 -16.02 15.64 35.28
C LYS A 773 -15.13 16.37 34.27
N GLY A 774 -15.13 17.70 34.29
CA GLY A 774 -14.29 18.55 33.43
C GLY A 774 -14.55 18.31 31.93
N SER A 775 -13.48 18.27 31.13
CA SER A 775 -13.55 17.98 29.68
C SER A 775 -14.04 16.56 29.33
N LYS A 776 -14.24 15.69 30.31
CA LYS A 776 -14.88 14.38 30.15
C LYS A 776 -16.32 14.34 30.66
N LYS A 777 -16.97 15.49 30.87
CA LYS A 777 -18.41 15.53 31.16
C LYS A 777 -19.19 15.02 29.93
N SER A 778 -20.18 14.17 30.16
CA SER A 778 -21.21 13.80 29.20
C SER A 778 -22.54 13.63 29.93
N PHE A 779 -23.62 13.43 29.18
CA PHE A 779 -24.96 13.26 29.72
C PHE A 779 -25.57 11.97 29.18
N LEU A 780 -26.44 11.32 29.96
CA LEU A 780 -27.07 10.04 29.60
C LEU A 780 -28.58 10.11 29.77
N ASP A 781 -29.31 9.76 28.70
CA ASP A 781 -30.71 9.34 28.78
C ASP A 781 -30.79 7.81 28.75
N VAL A 782 -31.78 7.24 29.44
CA VAL A 782 -32.12 5.81 29.37
C VAL A 782 -33.61 5.66 29.14
N TYR A 783 -33.96 4.78 28.21
CA TYR A 783 -35.32 4.40 27.87
C TYR A 783 -35.50 2.91 28.17
N SER A 784 -36.46 2.55 29.02
CA SER A 784 -36.85 1.17 29.25
C SER A 784 -37.84 0.74 28.18
N LEU A 785 -37.47 -0.30 27.42
CA LEU A 785 -38.25 -0.89 26.35
C LEU A 785 -39.01 -2.09 26.91
N GLN A 786 -40.33 -2.07 26.78
CA GLN A 786 -41.24 -3.00 27.44
C GLN A 786 -42.16 -3.66 26.42
N ASP A 787 -42.47 -4.94 26.61
CA ASP A 787 -43.48 -5.64 25.82
C ASP A 787 -44.84 -4.93 25.96
N ARG A 788 -45.47 -4.54 24.86
CA ARG A 788 -46.77 -3.84 24.88
C ARG A 788 -47.89 -4.69 25.49
N THR A 789 -47.82 -6.02 25.36
CA THR A 789 -48.90 -6.93 25.81
C THR A 789 -48.87 -7.24 27.30
N GLY A 790 -47.69 -7.22 27.92
CA GLY A 790 -47.49 -7.58 29.34
C GLY A 790 -46.76 -6.55 30.19
N GLN A 791 -46.31 -5.43 29.60
CA GLN A 791 -45.46 -4.39 30.21
C GLN A 791 -44.17 -4.90 30.89
N ALA A 792 -43.76 -6.13 30.59
CA ALA A 792 -42.50 -6.66 31.06
C ALA A 792 -41.34 -5.92 30.37
N PRO A 793 -40.37 -5.36 31.13
CA PRO A 793 -39.18 -4.77 30.51
C PRO A 793 -38.39 -5.87 29.81
N LEU A 794 -37.91 -5.56 28.60
CA LEU A 794 -37.09 -6.45 27.78
C LEU A 794 -35.64 -5.96 27.77
N TRP A 795 -35.44 -4.67 27.46
CA TRP A 795 -34.12 -4.04 27.31
C TRP A 795 -34.12 -2.59 27.78
N GLU A 796 -32.93 -1.98 27.80
CA GLU A 796 -32.77 -0.54 27.93
C GLU A 796 -31.98 0.04 26.76
N ALA A 797 -32.51 1.10 26.14
CA ALA A 797 -31.79 1.92 25.17
C ALA A 797 -31.13 3.10 25.90
N HIS A 798 -29.82 3.25 25.74
CA HIS A 798 -28.98 4.25 26.41
C HIS A 798 -28.48 5.24 25.36
N PHE A 799 -28.61 6.55 25.61
CA PHE A 799 -28.18 7.60 24.68
C PHE A 799 -27.26 8.61 25.37
N HIS A 800 -26.04 8.78 24.86
CA HIS A 800 -25.02 9.67 25.40
C HIS A 800 -24.90 10.99 24.61
N TYR A 801 -24.80 12.11 25.31
CA TYR A 801 -24.76 13.46 24.75
C TYR A 801 -23.56 14.26 25.29
N ASP A 802 -23.06 15.19 24.49
CA ASP A 802 -22.03 16.15 24.92
C ASP A 802 -22.56 17.22 25.87
N ASN A 803 -23.78 17.71 25.62
CA ASN A 803 -24.38 18.83 26.35
C ASN A 803 -25.73 18.45 26.96
N GLU A 804 -26.05 19.10 28.09
CA GLU A 804 -27.30 18.89 28.84
C GLU A 804 -28.53 19.21 27.99
N HIS A 805 -28.42 20.25 27.16
CA HIS A 805 -29.48 20.81 26.33
C HIS A 805 -29.35 20.43 24.84
N SER A 806 -28.52 19.44 24.50
CA SER A 806 -28.55 18.86 23.14
C SER A 806 -29.98 18.40 22.80
N PRO A 807 -30.47 18.58 21.57
CA PRO A 807 -31.72 17.95 21.12
C PRO A 807 -31.70 16.42 21.29
N ALA A 808 -32.88 15.79 21.31
CA ALA A 808 -33.00 14.35 21.59
C ALA A 808 -32.23 13.47 20.59
N LEU A 809 -32.21 13.83 19.31
CA LEU A 809 -31.54 13.09 18.25
C LEU A 809 -30.05 13.44 18.09
N ASN A 810 -29.60 14.58 18.62
CA ASN A 810 -28.20 14.98 18.62
C ASN A 810 -27.43 14.30 19.79
N PHE A 811 -27.62 12.99 19.94
CA PHE A 811 -26.73 12.14 20.72
C PHE A 811 -25.40 11.98 19.96
N ARG A 812 -24.32 11.62 20.68
CA ARG A 812 -23.04 11.31 20.04
C ARG A 812 -23.24 10.18 19.05
N VAL A 813 -22.59 10.23 17.89
CA VAL A 813 -22.62 9.18 16.85
C VAL A 813 -22.48 7.75 17.42
N LYS A 814 -21.58 7.57 18.41
CA LYS A 814 -21.35 6.29 19.12
C LYS A 814 -21.92 6.27 20.53
N GLY A 815 -22.99 7.03 20.75
CA GLY A 815 -23.60 7.30 22.05
C GLY A 815 -24.92 6.60 22.29
N GLY A 816 -25.65 6.21 21.24
CA GLY A 816 -26.82 5.33 21.34
C GLY A 816 -26.37 3.87 21.40
N HIS A 817 -26.89 3.06 22.32
CA HIS A 817 -26.68 1.59 22.32
C HIS A 817 -27.75 0.86 23.15
N LEU A 818 -28.02 -0.41 22.82
CA LEU A 818 -28.93 -1.29 23.56
C LEU A 818 -28.21 -2.06 24.68
N LYS A 819 -28.90 -2.39 25.77
CA LYS A 819 -28.41 -3.26 26.86
C LYS A 819 -29.45 -4.25 27.35
N THR A 820 -29.00 -5.42 27.82
CA THR A 820 -29.86 -6.33 28.57
C THR A 820 -30.09 -5.76 29.98
N LEU A 821 -31.21 -6.12 30.60
CA LEU A 821 -31.52 -5.70 31.98
C LEU A 821 -30.44 -6.15 32.98
N GLU A 822 -29.76 -7.27 32.71
CA GLU A 822 -28.65 -7.76 33.54
C GLU A 822 -27.41 -6.88 33.40
N GLN A 823 -27.01 -6.54 32.16
CA GLN A 823 -25.90 -5.61 31.92
C GLN A 823 -26.14 -4.24 32.54
N SER A 824 -27.37 -3.72 32.47
CA SER A 824 -27.74 -2.46 33.11
C SER A 824 -27.62 -2.50 34.64
N ARG A 825 -27.95 -3.63 35.28
CA ARG A 825 -27.77 -3.84 36.74
C ARG A 825 -26.29 -3.93 37.12
N LEU A 826 -25.49 -4.66 36.34
CA LEU A 826 -24.05 -4.89 36.59
C LEU A 826 -23.17 -3.66 36.31
N GLY A 827 -23.68 -2.66 35.58
CA GLY A 827 -22.88 -1.56 35.02
C GLY A 827 -22.06 -0.73 36.01
N LEU A 828 -22.46 -0.65 37.29
CA LEU A 828 -21.69 0.08 38.31
C LEU A 828 -20.51 -0.73 38.89
N GLU A 829 -20.58 -2.07 38.84
CA GLU A 829 -19.61 -2.99 39.43
C GLU A 829 -18.68 -3.63 38.40
N SER A 830 -19.13 -3.84 37.17
CA SER A 830 -18.26 -4.28 36.06
C SER A 830 -17.29 -3.17 35.66
N GLN A 831 -17.75 -1.91 35.52
CA GLN A 831 -16.88 -0.78 35.15
C GLN A 831 -15.68 -0.59 36.12
N ARG A 832 -15.83 -0.96 37.40
CA ARG A 832 -14.72 -0.95 38.37
C ARG A 832 -13.76 -2.12 38.21
N ARG A 833 -14.23 -3.29 37.79
CA ARG A 833 -13.40 -4.48 37.53
C ARG A 833 -12.66 -4.40 36.21
N ASP A 834 -13.34 -3.99 35.15
CA ASP A 834 -12.77 -3.93 33.80
C ASP A 834 -11.66 -2.86 33.70
N ALA A 835 -11.85 -1.71 34.37
CA ALA A 835 -10.82 -0.68 34.51
C ALA A 835 -9.57 -1.14 35.31
N GLY A 836 -9.71 -2.14 36.18
CA GLY A 836 -8.58 -2.74 36.91
C GLY A 836 -7.90 -3.89 36.17
N ALA A 837 -8.53 -4.45 35.13
CA ALA A 837 -8.07 -5.66 34.44
C ALA A 837 -7.31 -5.40 33.13
N GLY A 838 -7.17 -4.13 32.70
CA GLY A 838 -6.36 -3.74 31.54
C GLY A 838 -6.81 -4.32 30.19
N ARG A 839 -8.02 -4.91 30.10
CA ARG A 839 -8.53 -5.51 28.88
C ARG A 839 -8.83 -4.42 27.85
N PRO A 840 -8.31 -4.50 26.61
CA PRO A 840 -8.64 -3.53 25.58
C PRO A 840 -10.14 -3.59 25.31
N HIS A 841 -10.82 -2.44 25.43
CA HIS A 841 -12.14 -2.27 24.83
C HIS A 841 -11.97 -2.27 23.31
N LEU A 842 -12.01 -3.46 22.71
CA LEU A 842 -12.29 -3.58 21.28
C LEU A 842 -13.55 -2.78 20.98
N GLY A 843 -13.44 -1.84 20.05
CA GLY A 843 -14.55 -1.05 19.52
C GLY A 843 -15.44 -1.90 18.63
N ILE A 844 -15.97 -2.99 19.18
CA ILE A 844 -17.10 -3.73 18.60
C ILE A 844 -18.19 -2.70 18.34
N TRP A 845 -18.82 -2.77 17.16
CA TRP A 845 -20.05 -2.04 16.89
C TRP A 845 -21.14 -2.49 17.87
N ARG A 846 -21.19 -1.81 19.02
CA ARG A 846 -22.29 -1.91 19.98
C ARG A 846 -23.47 -1.18 19.38
N GLU A 847 -24.09 -1.83 18.40
CA GLU A 847 -25.35 -1.49 17.72
C GLU A 847 -25.76 -0.06 18.02
N THR A 848 -25.18 0.89 17.29
CA THR A 848 -25.51 2.29 17.51
C THR A 848 -26.80 2.57 16.79
N PHE A 849 -27.81 3.01 17.55
CA PHE A 849 -29.10 3.42 17.00
C PHE A 849 -28.92 4.38 15.84
N ASP A 850 -29.50 4.07 14.69
CA ASP A 850 -29.74 5.08 13.67
C ASP A 850 -30.76 6.12 14.18
N GLY A 851 -30.76 7.29 13.55
CA GLY A 851 -31.63 8.39 13.95
C GLY A 851 -33.11 8.05 13.86
N LYS A 852 -33.52 7.17 12.94
CA LYS A 852 -34.92 6.79 12.73
C LYS A 852 -35.40 5.82 13.80
N THR A 853 -34.63 4.77 14.11
CA THR A 853 -34.95 3.85 15.22
C THR A 853 -34.87 4.55 16.58
N ALA A 854 -33.92 5.48 16.78
CA ALA A 854 -33.90 6.34 17.97
C ALA A 854 -35.18 7.20 18.07
N ARG A 855 -35.60 7.83 16.96
CA ARG A 855 -36.83 8.64 16.88
C ARG A 855 -38.07 7.81 17.24
N LYS A 856 -38.23 6.60 16.69
CA LYS A 856 -39.32 5.65 17.04
C LYS A 856 -39.41 5.41 18.56
N ILE A 857 -38.28 5.25 19.25
CA ILE A 857 -38.22 5.08 20.71
C ILE A 857 -38.62 6.37 21.46
N PHE A 858 -38.13 7.53 21.00
CA PHE A 858 -38.44 8.83 21.61
C PHE A 858 -39.93 9.19 21.48
N ASP A 859 -40.53 8.93 20.31
CA ASP A 859 -41.94 9.21 20.04
C ASP A 859 -42.85 8.30 20.88
N LEU A 860 -42.54 7.01 21.00
CA LEU A 860 -43.25 6.09 21.91
C LEU A 860 -43.15 6.52 23.38
N ALA A 861 -41.99 7.03 23.80
CA ALA A 861 -41.78 7.51 25.15
C ALA A 861 -42.46 8.86 25.43
N ALA A 862 -42.68 9.69 24.40
CA ALA A 862 -43.45 10.93 24.49
C ALA A 862 -44.97 10.65 24.51
N ALA A 863 -45.44 9.63 23.78
CA ALA A 863 -46.83 9.19 23.76
C ALA A 863 -47.26 8.46 25.05
N THR A 864 -46.32 7.90 25.82
CA THR A 864 -46.59 7.22 27.08
C THR A 864 -46.60 8.23 28.23
N PRO A 865 -47.75 8.53 28.88
CA PRO A 865 -47.79 9.49 29.97
C PRO A 865 -46.89 9.02 31.12
N ALA A 866 -46.02 9.90 31.59
CA ALA A 866 -45.10 9.58 32.68
C ALA A 866 -45.90 9.28 33.96
N SER A 867 -45.99 7.99 34.33
CA SER A 867 -46.49 7.60 35.65
C SER A 867 -45.64 8.28 36.73
N PRO A 868 -46.25 9.11 37.62
CA PRO A 868 -45.50 9.73 38.69
C PRO A 868 -44.97 8.64 39.65
N ARG A 869 -43.70 8.75 39.99
CA ARG A 869 -43.04 8.03 41.08
C ARG A 869 -42.63 9.02 42.16
#